data_AF-A0AAP5I760-F1
#
_entry.id   AF-A0AAP5I760-F1
#
_cell.length_a   1.000
_cell.length_b   1.000
_cell.length_c   1.000
_cell.angle_alpha   90.00
_cell.angle_beta   90.00
_cell.angle_gamma   90.00
#
_symmetry.space_group_name_H-M   'P 1'
#
loop_
_entity.id
_entity.type
_entity.pdbx_description
1 polymer ?
#
loop_
_entity_poly.entity_id
_entity_poly.type
_entity_poly.pdbx_seq_one_letter_code
_entity_poly.pdbx_strand_id
1 'polypeptide(L)'
;MSTRKIVELLSFTLLIASPVALGVVYAQTSAPRSVAQTTQFTTEKNFPLNKPQVINFEPNQGFNKLTERQKLDQLRDWLLITVLSGKGLNSEKINQSIYDLPTVRYDFMSPVANFEYGTTRSRYIGDGKVVALVLKGTKPEQRVDDLAHIADLHRKDQGEKPQIIEVFEYEITSDKQSAIITRSDNITAAKIFSSDYGYYETTIENQNDLQNFLSKVDDITFAQVTSPHSYSSSLTIGGRKIHNVKPEDINKNDIKLGEIATLWQSERKIDKKLALFQRELAENLKNLPDFEQEKEIEKAYAKGRREGLVNGSGFSLDWDYNYPGLQKALDEVTPLLQYFKVNSQPLISKQEIQKVKQELQQTKPGMPKEKIVGYLQLTEKIRKFFQTPEYSKIYREGDLAKKIKQEIEPEKQRLYQEETNETNQYKQQLRTQIDTDLTSAQKSGKTKEEIDLIYQKIIIEKNQQLQQIQKKIKSQKDKEWEDIFRAKFEQELSPLKNFLEADRTQGFQYARYDGDFLRGTEVGMTLFYTDLLMKLWDFNFENSTIETGIKDFQPETRIAISSIYKQEFEDLSYTRLWLGPNDKGFQVAHQGNNLIFARNATQVYAASSNPLKPGIEEPAGASVSAFLSWWNNHYEEVARFEPQYQRLNQIMKWSLVINWLNDSGQSNTLEFLEKVNVKPDNWFPDWVKKQGDRLKFRRWEKIKFLPKNYKGTKTEALSLVKSEEFARFGKKQQYFYGGVSLARRGMFRNRTPLSETIELNKPSFRSYINYDSVKVQPNNLEFKTLNGTTYRLKPISKNVSKTIVEVKSETKLRSPNTELTNQPFASSITKLPNGIKLENAINDNGFSNLNVTKTHNGFKVQFESREIDAGYQLASNLSTAKSNPLDILKGKENVAQIRYSPSQPNHYYVKFSDSSGWVKFSERSAGGTGKPPTPPTKGLMAVAEPEDGARIFHLESLKEEQVLQETKGFQEFSGRGANPQEHFNPHQEAQRLVEDPTRYILAEKIDLGLQTQKIDAALKSGNYTKASNLIDKAIKLHGQDPDLMMRQALVDIHQGKLNLQIITLEGAKPAVGNFFDEISKLNFHAIETDTEFIYVQDSPGLNNLDFKGGVAKSVGSGSGVRAYQLKPGKIGDVNIGRTGFGDVGASSNPSTQYKGNNIANSLRFRFNNNSQGFSPDGKCEKQDEKDQNKNTNCCPKQGENKNNECILEKPVYVVTKSDTI
;
A
#
# COMPACT_ATOMS: atom_id res chain seq x y z
N MET A 1 -19.44 75.60 57.16
CA MET A 1 -19.80 74.20 56.81
C MET A 1 -20.39 74.23 55.40
N SER A 2 -19.58 74.23 54.35
CA SER A 2 -18.83 73.10 53.77
C SER A 2 -19.70 72.17 52.90
N THR A 3 -19.64 72.51 51.62
CA THR A 3 -20.04 71.89 50.35
C THR A 3 -19.64 70.41 50.13
N ARG A 4 -19.71 69.55 51.17
CA ARG A 4 -19.26 68.14 51.07
C ARG A 4 -20.36 67.09 50.89
N LYS A 5 -21.65 67.43 51.09
CA LYS A 5 -22.76 66.47 51.08
C LYS A 5 -23.59 66.36 49.78
N ILE A 6 -23.35 67.22 48.79
CA ILE A 6 -24.12 67.19 47.52
C ILE A 6 -23.40 66.35 46.44
N VAL A 7 -22.08 66.21 46.52
CA VAL A 7 -21.29 65.46 45.52
C VAL A 7 -21.43 63.94 45.70
N GLU A 8 -21.51 63.44 46.94
CA GLU A 8 -21.61 61.99 47.21
C GLU A 8 -22.95 61.36 46.75
N LEU A 9 -24.05 62.14 46.76
CA LEU A 9 -25.37 61.62 46.37
C LEU A 9 -25.54 61.48 44.84
N LEU A 10 -24.80 62.26 44.04
CA LEU A 10 -24.84 62.19 42.58
C LEU A 10 -23.90 61.13 41.99
N SER A 11 -22.92 60.66 42.77
CA SER A 11 -21.98 59.60 42.33
C SER A 11 -22.60 58.20 42.31
N PHE A 12 -23.59 57.90 43.16
CA PHE A 12 -24.20 56.57 43.25
C PHE A 12 -25.23 56.29 42.14
N THR A 13 -25.97 57.30 41.66
CA THR A 13 -27.04 57.10 40.68
C THR A 13 -26.53 56.85 39.26
N LEU A 14 -25.36 57.39 38.88
CA LEU A 14 -24.75 57.12 37.57
C LEU A 14 -24.08 55.72 37.49
N LEU A 15 -23.64 55.18 38.62
CA LEU A 15 -22.88 53.91 38.68
C LEU A 15 -23.78 52.66 38.56
N ILE A 16 -25.08 52.79 38.78
CA ILE A 16 -26.06 51.68 38.69
C ILE A 16 -26.76 51.64 37.32
N ALA A 17 -26.91 52.78 36.63
CA ALA A 17 -27.53 52.84 35.30
C ALA A 17 -26.57 52.43 34.16
N SER A 18 -25.26 52.72 34.30
CA SER A 18 -24.28 52.46 33.24
C SER A 18 -24.08 50.95 32.90
N PRO A 19 -24.01 50.01 33.87
CA PRO A 19 -23.87 48.58 33.57
C PRO A 19 -25.07 47.99 32.82
N VAL A 20 -26.27 48.53 33.03
CA VAL A 20 -27.48 48.04 32.34
C VAL A 20 -27.54 48.55 30.91
N ALA A 21 -27.21 49.83 30.67
CA ALA A 21 -27.15 50.38 29.31
C ALA A 21 -26.03 49.76 28.47
N LEU A 22 -24.82 49.61 29.03
CA LEU A 22 -23.72 48.90 28.36
C LEU A 22 -24.00 47.40 28.22
N GLY A 23 -24.67 46.77 29.20
CA GLY A 23 -25.09 45.38 29.12
C GLY A 23 -26.11 45.13 28.00
N VAL A 24 -27.10 46.01 27.82
CA VAL A 24 -28.09 45.91 26.74
C VAL A 24 -27.49 46.23 25.38
N VAL A 25 -26.64 47.26 25.26
CA VAL A 25 -25.95 47.55 24.00
C VAL A 25 -24.98 46.43 23.63
N TYR A 26 -24.19 45.89 24.57
CA TYR A 26 -23.30 44.75 24.31
C TYR A 26 -24.08 43.47 23.98
N ALA A 27 -25.26 43.25 24.58
CA ALA A 27 -26.14 42.12 24.24
C ALA A 27 -26.83 42.28 22.86
N GLN A 28 -27.08 43.51 22.40
CA GLN A 28 -27.70 43.79 21.10
C GLN A 28 -26.69 43.97 19.96
N THR A 29 -25.44 44.37 20.24
CA THR A 29 -24.34 44.40 19.25
C THR A 29 -23.52 43.11 19.22
N SER A 30 -23.73 42.21 20.18
CA SER A 30 -23.37 40.80 20.03
C SER A 30 -24.24 40.18 18.93
N ALA A 31 -23.81 40.34 17.66
CA ALA A 31 -24.38 39.61 16.54
C ALA A 31 -24.54 38.15 16.97
N PRO A 32 -25.75 37.55 16.80
CA PRO A 32 -26.07 36.28 17.43
C PRO A 32 -24.99 35.27 17.08
N ARG A 33 -24.26 34.78 18.10
CA ARG A 33 -23.19 33.79 17.95
C ARG A 33 -23.70 32.74 16.99
N SER A 34 -23.19 32.73 15.76
CA SER A 34 -23.74 31.96 14.64
C SER A 34 -23.97 30.54 15.14
N VAL A 35 -25.23 30.16 15.36
CA VAL A 35 -25.58 29.05 16.25
C VAL A 35 -24.84 27.83 15.73
N ALA A 36 -23.81 27.41 16.48
CA ALA A 36 -22.90 26.40 16.00
C ALA A 36 -23.71 25.11 15.91
N GLN A 37 -24.12 24.76 14.69
CA GLN A 37 -24.88 23.54 14.44
C GLN A 37 -24.10 22.41 15.08
N THR A 38 -24.73 21.76 16.05
CA THR A 38 -24.03 20.79 16.88
C THR A 38 -23.52 19.67 15.98
N THR A 39 -22.35 19.12 16.27
CA THR A 39 -21.75 17.98 15.57
C THR A 39 -22.77 16.84 15.41
N GLN A 40 -23.67 16.68 16.37
CA GLN A 40 -24.80 15.77 16.32
C GLN A 40 -25.79 16.09 15.20
N PHE A 41 -26.30 17.33 15.08
CA PHE A 41 -27.23 17.72 14.01
C PHE A 41 -26.63 17.49 12.61
N THR A 42 -25.35 17.84 12.41
CA THR A 42 -24.68 17.55 11.13
C THR A 42 -24.53 16.04 10.90
N THR A 43 -24.19 15.26 11.93
CA THR A 43 -24.12 13.80 11.85
C THR A 43 -25.49 13.20 11.49
N GLU A 44 -26.59 13.63 12.11
CA GLU A 44 -27.95 13.12 11.85
C GLU A 44 -28.47 13.50 10.47
N LYS A 45 -28.12 14.70 9.97
CA LYS A 45 -28.44 15.16 8.61
C LYS A 45 -27.67 14.41 7.51
N ASN A 46 -26.46 13.94 7.81
CA ASN A 46 -25.57 13.31 6.83
C ASN A 46 -25.54 11.79 6.93
N PHE A 47 -25.77 11.25 8.12
CA PHE A 47 -25.89 9.83 8.43
C PHE A 47 -27.09 9.62 9.38
N PRO A 48 -28.33 9.70 8.85
CA PRO A 48 -29.52 9.42 9.64
C PRO A 48 -29.50 7.97 10.14
N LEU A 49 -29.99 7.78 11.37
CA LEU A 49 -29.97 6.47 12.04
C LEU A 49 -30.73 5.42 11.21
N ASN A 50 -30.11 4.26 11.03
CA ASN A 50 -30.61 3.10 10.28
C ASN A 50 -31.00 3.40 8.82
N LYS A 51 -30.48 4.49 8.22
CA LYS A 51 -30.64 4.80 6.79
C LYS A 51 -29.32 4.58 6.05
N PRO A 52 -29.31 3.83 4.94
CA PRO A 52 -28.12 3.67 4.10
C PRO A 52 -27.76 4.99 3.41
N GLN A 53 -26.48 5.23 3.21
CA GLN A 53 -25.90 6.31 2.41
C GLN A 53 -24.96 5.69 1.37
N VAL A 54 -25.09 6.10 0.11
CA VAL A 54 -24.27 5.59 -0.99
C VAL A 54 -22.97 6.39 -1.09
N ILE A 55 -21.84 5.71 -1.12
CA ILE A 55 -20.50 6.29 -1.25
C ILE A 55 -19.95 5.86 -2.60
N ASN A 56 -19.83 6.78 -3.55
CA ASN A 56 -19.24 6.52 -4.87
C ASN A 56 -17.75 6.81 -4.82
N PHE A 57 -16.93 5.88 -5.30
CA PHE A 57 -15.48 6.02 -5.40
C PHE A 57 -15.08 6.35 -6.84
N GLU A 58 -14.19 7.33 -7.00
CA GLU A 58 -13.49 7.61 -8.24
C GLU A 58 -11.98 7.36 -8.01
N PRO A 59 -11.53 6.09 -8.09
CA PRO A 59 -10.13 5.73 -7.95
C PRO A 59 -9.32 6.08 -9.21
N ASN A 60 -8.01 6.30 -9.04
CA ASN A 60 -7.08 6.55 -10.15
C ASN A 60 -6.37 5.26 -10.62
N GLN A 61 -5.45 5.38 -11.58
CA GLN A 61 -4.61 4.25 -12.03
C GLN A 61 -3.69 3.70 -10.93
N GLY A 62 -3.30 4.51 -9.94
CA GLY A 62 -2.49 4.09 -8.79
C GLY A 62 -3.20 3.08 -7.89
N PHE A 63 -4.50 3.28 -7.62
CA PHE A 63 -5.35 2.32 -6.91
C PHE A 63 -5.38 0.95 -7.62
N ASN A 64 -5.33 0.92 -8.95
CA ASN A 64 -5.34 -0.34 -9.70
C ASN A 64 -4.06 -1.18 -9.53
N LYS A 65 -2.94 -0.57 -9.12
CA LYS A 65 -1.67 -1.25 -8.81
C LYS A 65 -1.62 -1.88 -7.41
N LEU A 66 -2.54 -1.50 -6.51
CA LEU A 66 -2.67 -2.12 -5.20
C LEU A 66 -3.15 -3.58 -5.33
N THR A 67 -2.76 -4.47 -4.42
CA THR A 67 -3.31 -5.83 -4.37
C THR A 67 -4.82 -5.80 -4.11
N GLU A 68 -5.53 -6.86 -4.48
CA GLU A 68 -6.98 -6.95 -4.26
C GLU A 68 -7.41 -6.75 -2.80
N ARG A 69 -6.50 -7.07 -1.87
CA ARG A 69 -6.57 -6.78 -0.44
C ARG A 69 -6.31 -5.31 -0.12
N GLN A 70 -5.16 -4.77 -0.53
CA GLN A 70 -4.80 -3.36 -0.30
C GLN A 70 -5.89 -2.41 -0.84
N LYS A 71 -6.52 -2.73 -1.98
CA LYS A 71 -7.70 -2.01 -2.50
C LYS A 71 -8.85 -1.96 -1.50
N LEU A 72 -9.25 -3.09 -0.92
CA LEU A 72 -10.34 -3.14 0.07
C LEU A 72 -9.96 -2.37 1.35
N ASP A 73 -8.71 -2.49 1.80
CA ASP A 73 -8.23 -1.75 2.96
C ASP A 73 -8.11 -0.24 2.72
N GLN A 74 -7.79 0.18 1.48
CA GLN A 74 -7.81 1.58 1.05
C GLN A 74 -9.22 2.17 1.03
N LEU A 75 -10.19 1.42 0.50
CA LEU A 75 -11.59 1.86 0.48
C LEU A 75 -12.15 2.00 1.91
N ARG A 76 -11.77 1.14 2.85
CA ARG A 76 -12.14 1.30 4.28
C ARG A 76 -11.60 2.58 4.90
N ASP A 77 -10.38 2.97 4.55
CA ASP A 77 -9.79 4.25 5.03
C ASP A 77 -10.56 5.44 4.45
N TRP A 78 -10.88 5.39 3.16
CA TRP A 78 -11.69 6.40 2.49
C TRP A 78 -13.10 6.49 3.11
N LEU A 79 -13.74 5.37 3.42
CA LEU A 79 -15.04 5.33 4.12
C LEU A 79 -14.95 5.95 5.52
N LEU A 80 -13.90 5.68 6.28
CA LEU A 80 -13.65 6.31 7.59
C LEU A 80 -13.49 7.84 7.44
N ILE A 81 -12.70 8.30 6.48
CA ILE A 81 -12.53 9.73 6.17
C ILE A 81 -13.88 10.36 5.77
N THR A 82 -14.72 9.64 5.02
CA THR A 82 -16.08 10.09 4.66
C THR A 82 -17.03 10.18 5.85
N VAL A 83 -16.97 9.25 6.79
CA VAL A 83 -17.74 9.39 8.05
C VAL A 83 -17.27 10.64 8.80
N LEU A 84 -15.96 10.85 8.95
CA LEU A 84 -15.42 12.01 9.67
C LEU A 84 -15.78 13.35 9.00
N SER A 85 -15.75 13.44 7.67
CA SER A 85 -16.15 14.65 6.93
C SER A 85 -17.63 14.98 7.15
N GLY A 86 -18.50 13.96 7.13
CA GLY A 86 -19.93 14.10 7.34
C GLY A 86 -20.36 14.44 8.77
N LYS A 87 -19.48 14.41 9.77
CA LYS A 87 -19.83 14.72 11.17
C LYS A 87 -19.79 16.20 11.53
N GLY A 88 -19.34 17.08 10.63
CA GLY A 88 -19.32 18.54 10.87
C GLY A 88 -18.16 19.04 11.75
N LEU A 89 -17.20 18.17 12.08
CA LEU A 89 -15.95 18.51 12.79
C LEU A 89 -15.19 19.67 12.09
N ASN A 90 -14.35 20.41 12.82
CA ASN A 90 -13.44 21.40 12.22
C ASN A 90 -12.23 20.70 11.59
N SER A 91 -11.50 21.39 10.71
CA SER A 91 -10.31 20.83 10.04
C SER A 91 -9.25 20.35 11.04
N GLU A 92 -9.11 21.07 12.17
CA GLU A 92 -8.16 20.73 13.23
C GLU A 92 -8.49 19.38 13.89
N LYS A 93 -9.73 19.16 14.37
CA LYS A 93 -10.13 17.87 14.96
C LYS A 93 -10.02 16.74 13.95
N ILE A 94 -10.39 16.96 12.68
CA ILE A 94 -10.22 15.94 11.63
C ILE A 94 -8.74 15.60 11.46
N ASN A 95 -7.87 16.61 11.29
CA ASN A 95 -6.43 16.43 11.12
C ASN A 95 -5.79 15.74 12.34
N GLN A 96 -6.15 16.13 13.56
CA GLN A 96 -5.71 15.47 14.79
C GLN A 96 -6.19 14.01 14.89
N SER A 97 -7.36 13.68 14.34
CA SER A 97 -7.85 12.30 14.25
C SER A 97 -7.14 11.47 13.18
N ILE A 98 -6.72 12.02 12.03
CA ILE A 98 -6.22 11.25 10.87
C ILE A 98 -4.79 11.56 10.42
N TYR A 99 -3.98 12.25 11.23
CA TYR A 99 -2.60 12.63 10.90
C TYR A 99 -1.69 11.45 10.50
N ASP A 100 -2.05 10.23 10.92
CA ASP A 100 -1.36 8.97 10.67
C ASP A 100 -1.96 8.14 9.51
N LEU A 101 -3.03 8.62 8.87
CA LEU A 101 -3.78 7.91 7.84
C LEU A 101 -3.59 8.58 6.46
N PRO A 102 -2.77 8.01 5.55
CA PRO A 102 -2.56 8.59 4.24
C PRO A 102 -3.72 8.31 3.28
N THR A 103 -3.78 9.09 2.21
CA THR A 103 -4.76 8.95 1.13
C THR A 103 -4.53 7.74 0.23
N VAL A 104 -3.32 7.18 0.20
CA VAL A 104 -2.95 5.98 -0.57
C VAL A 104 -1.99 5.07 0.20
N ARG A 105 -2.16 3.76 0.06
CA ARG A 105 -1.37 2.69 0.69
C ARG A 105 -0.22 2.19 -0.19
N TYR A 106 0.75 3.05 -0.48
CA TYR A 106 2.03 2.57 -1.02
C TYR A 106 2.96 2.15 0.12
N ASP A 107 3.61 0.98 -0.02
CA ASP A 107 4.41 0.40 1.07
C ASP A 107 5.58 1.30 1.49
N PHE A 108 6.11 2.13 0.58
CA PHE A 108 7.13 3.13 0.90
C PHE A 108 6.67 4.24 1.86
N MET A 109 5.36 4.40 2.05
CA MET A 109 4.77 5.31 3.05
C MET A 109 4.57 4.67 4.42
N SER A 110 4.76 3.35 4.56
CA SER A 110 4.59 2.66 5.85
C SER A 110 5.40 3.24 7.03
N PRO A 111 6.59 3.88 6.86
CA PRO A 111 7.31 4.49 7.97
C PRO A 111 6.75 5.86 8.44
N VAL A 112 5.89 6.50 7.64
CA VAL A 112 5.18 7.76 7.97
C VAL A 112 3.68 7.56 8.28
N ALA A 113 3.17 6.35 8.07
CA ALA A 113 1.76 6.01 8.16
C ALA A 113 1.46 4.93 9.22
N ASN A 114 0.21 4.86 9.64
CA ASN A 114 -0.32 3.77 10.46
C ASN A 114 -1.43 3.04 9.69
N PHE A 115 -1.02 2.09 8.85
CA PHE A 115 -1.94 1.25 8.09
C PHE A 115 -2.69 0.27 9.01
N GLU A 116 -3.99 0.47 9.21
CA GLU A 116 -4.89 -0.53 9.80
C GLU A 116 -5.28 -1.59 8.76
N TYR A 117 -5.46 -2.85 9.17
CA TYR A 117 -5.84 -3.93 8.25
C TYR A 117 -7.01 -4.73 8.81
N GLY A 118 -7.74 -5.41 7.93
CA GLY A 118 -8.92 -6.20 8.30
C GLY A 118 -10.23 -5.43 8.16
N THR A 119 -11.29 -5.94 8.77
CA THR A 119 -12.69 -5.50 8.57
C THR A 119 -13.07 -4.24 9.32
N THR A 120 -12.27 -3.79 10.29
CA THR A 120 -12.58 -2.66 11.16
C THR A 120 -11.73 -1.43 10.87
N ARG A 121 -12.28 -0.24 11.10
CA ARG A 121 -11.52 1.01 11.30
C ARG A 121 -12.13 1.78 12.46
N SER A 122 -11.34 2.60 13.15
CA SER A 122 -11.92 3.49 14.17
C SER A 122 -11.13 4.77 14.37
N ARG A 123 -11.80 5.86 14.77
CA ARG A 123 -11.13 7.10 15.20
C ARG A 123 -11.81 7.73 16.39
N TYR A 124 -11.00 8.18 17.33
CA TYR A 124 -11.46 9.02 18.44
C TYR A 124 -11.63 10.46 17.96
N ILE A 125 -12.76 11.08 18.31
CA ILE A 125 -13.16 12.42 17.83
C ILE A 125 -13.30 13.46 18.94
N GLY A 126 -12.85 13.12 20.16
CA GLY A 126 -13.03 13.91 21.38
C GLY A 126 -14.25 13.48 22.20
N ASP A 127 -14.40 14.11 23.37
CA ASP A 127 -15.62 14.05 24.20
C ASP A 127 -16.08 12.62 24.56
N GLY A 128 -15.12 11.69 24.71
CA GLY A 128 -15.38 10.28 25.01
C GLY A 128 -15.97 9.45 23.85
N LYS A 129 -16.05 10.02 22.63
CA LYS A 129 -16.70 9.41 21.47
C LYS A 129 -15.73 8.80 20.47
N VAL A 130 -16.01 7.57 20.05
CA VAL A 130 -15.29 6.85 18.99
C VAL A 130 -16.21 6.63 17.79
N VAL A 131 -15.74 6.94 16.59
CA VAL A 131 -16.35 6.45 15.34
C VAL A 131 -15.81 5.05 15.10
N ALA A 132 -16.71 4.06 14.98
CA ALA A 132 -16.39 2.67 14.65
C ALA A 132 -16.97 2.30 13.28
N LEU A 133 -16.13 1.85 12.37
CA LEU A 133 -16.51 1.34 11.06
C LEU A 133 -16.36 -0.19 11.07
N VAL A 134 -17.47 -0.92 10.87
CA VAL A 134 -17.53 -2.40 10.94
C VAL A 134 -18.24 -3.00 9.72
N LEU A 135 -17.88 -4.22 9.33
CA LEU A 135 -18.46 -4.87 8.16
C LEU A 135 -19.92 -5.29 8.43
N LYS A 136 -20.83 -4.90 7.54
CA LYS A 136 -22.24 -5.29 7.56
C LYS A 136 -22.42 -6.77 7.21
N GLY A 137 -23.44 -7.41 7.79
CA GLY A 137 -23.76 -8.82 7.49
C GLY A 137 -22.77 -9.84 8.05
N THR A 138 -21.84 -9.41 8.92
CA THR A 138 -21.03 -10.33 9.73
C THR A 138 -21.90 -11.13 10.69
N LYS A 139 -21.43 -12.32 11.09
CA LYS A 139 -22.07 -13.09 12.15
C LYS A 139 -22.11 -12.26 13.45
N PRO A 140 -23.15 -12.40 14.31
CA PRO A 140 -23.25 -11.66 15.56
C PRO A 140 -21.99 -11.74 16.44
N GLU A 141 -21.36 -12.91 16.49
CA GLU A 141 -20.12 -13.17 17.23
C GLU A 141 -18.94 -12.35 16.70
N GLN A 142 -18.77 -12.29 15.37
CA GLN A 142 -17.73 -11.48 14.75
C GLN A 142 -18.00 -9.97 14.96
N ARG A 143 -19.26 -9.54 14.93
CA ARG A 143 -19.62 -8.14 15.22
C ARG A 143 -19.28 -7.76 16.65
N VAL A 144 -19.53 -8.65 17.62
CA VAL A 144 -19.14 -8.46 19.03
C VAL A 144 -17.62 -8.34 19.15
N ASP A 145 -16.86 -9.26 18.53
CA ASP A 145 -15.40 -9.25 18.56
C ASP A 145 -14.79 -8.01 17.86
N ASP A 146 -15.35 -7.55 16.73
CA ASP A 146 -14.93 -6.35 15.99
C ASP A 146 -15.13 -5.07 16.83
N LEU A 147 -16.26 -4.96 17.53
CA LEU A 147 -16.56 -3.81 18.39
C LEU A 147 -15.73 -3.82 19.69
N ALA A 148 -15.50 -5.00 20.26
CA ALA A 148 -14.60 -5.19 21.39
C ALA A 148 -13.16 -4.79 21.04
N HIS A 149 -12.66 -5.21 19.87
CA HIS A 149 -11.34 -4.82 19.35
C HIS A 149 -11.18 -3.30 19.26
N ILE A 150 -12.18 -2.59 18.71
CA ILE A 150 -12.17 -1.12 18.63
C ILE A 150 -12.16 -0.47 20.03
N ALA A 151 -12.92 -1.01 20.98
CA ALA A 151 -12.99 -0.48 22.34
C ALA A 151 -11.67 -0.65 23.11
N ASP A 152 -11.01 -1.79 22.95
CA ASP A 152 -9.73 -2.10 23.60
C ASP A 152 -8.58 -1.32 22.94
N LEU A 153 -8.61 -1.16 21.60
CA LEU A 153 -7.70 -0.27 20.86
C LEU A 153 -7.80 1.17 21.37
N HIS A 154 -9.02 1.70 21.53
CA HIS A 154 -9.23 3.01 22.14
C HIS A 154 -8.71 3.08 23.57
N ARG A 155 -9.02 2.09 24.43
CA ARG A 155 -8.56 2.08 25.83
C ARG A 155 -7.04 2.12 25.91
N LYS A 156 -6.35 1.40 25.03
CA LYS A 156 -4.88 1.46 24.89
C LYS A 156 -4.42 2.85 24.44
N ASP A 157 -4.97 3.40 23.37
CA ASP A 157 -4.48 4.68 22.82
C ASP A 157 -4.81 5.90 23.70
N GLN A 158 -5.87 5.86 24.50
CA GLN A 158 -6.35 7.00 25.30
C GLN A 158 -6.09 6.87 26.81
N GLY A 159 -5.82 5.66 27.32
CA GLY A 159 -5.74 5.38 28.76
C GLY A 159 -7.09 5.19 29.47
N GLU A 160 -8.20 5.43 28.77
CA GLU A 160 -9.57 5.51 29.32
C GLU A 160 -10.55 4.64 28.51
N LYS A 161 -11.64 4.14 29.13
CA LYS A 161 -12.70 3.44 28.40
C LYS A 161 -13.49 4.46 27.54
N PRO A 162 -13.84 4.16 26.26
CA PRO A 162 -14.67 5.05 25.45
C PRO A 162 -16.06 5.18 26.08
N GLN A 163 -16.56 6.40 26.24
CA GLN A 163 -17.92 6.63 26.77
C GLN A 163 -18.99 6.12 25.79
N ILE A 164 -18.81 6.43 24.51
CA ILE A 164 -19.74 6.11 23.42
C ILE A 164 -18.95 5.66 22.19
N ILE A 165 -19.41 4.57 21.58
CA ILE A 165 -19.00 4.10 20.26
C ILE A 165 -20.16 4.39 19.30
N GLU A 166 -19.95 5.30 18.35
CA GLU A 166 -20.86 5.54 17.22
C GLU A 166 -20.57 4.52 16.12
N VAL A 167 -21.52 3.61 15.87
CA VAL A 167 -21.31 2.47 14.96
C VAL A 167 -21.79 2.80 13.55
N PHE A 168 -20.92 2.57 12.58
CA PHE A 168 -21.18 2.68 11.15
C PHE A 168 -20.91 1.32 10.51
N GLU A 169 -21.97 0.68 10.02
CA GLU A 169 -21.87 -0.53 9.22
C GLU A 169 -21.56 -0.17 7.78
N TYR A 170 -20.67 -0.91 7.12
CA TYR A 170 -20.37 -0.71 5.70
C TYR A 170 -20.45 -2.01 4.89
N GLU A 171 -20.71 -1.84 3.60
CA GLU A 171 -20.73 -2.89 2.58
C GLU A 171 -20.08 -2.30 1.31
N ILE A 172 -19.00 -2.92 0.79
CA ILE A 172 -18.33 -2.46 -0.44
C ILE A 172 -18.84 -3.30 -1.61
N THR A 173 -19.20 -2.68 -2.74
CA THR A 173 -19.70 -3.40 -3.91
C THR A 173 -18.59 -4.25 -4.56
N SER A 174 -18.99 -5.33 -5.26
CA SER A 174 -18.06 -6.28 -5.86
C SER A 174 -17.16 -5.68 -6.94
N ASP A 175 -17.64 -4.65 -7.64
CA ASP A 175 -16.89 -3.85 -8.63
C ASP A 175 -15.95 -2.80 -8.01
N LYS A 176 -16.03 -2.60 -6.69
CA LYS A 176 -15.26 -1.62 -5.90
C LYS A 176 -15.47 -0.15 -6.32
N GLN A 177 -16.50 0.15 -7.10
CA GLN A 177 -16.84 1.53 -7.49
C GLN A 177 -17.73 2.24 -6.47
N SER A 178 -18.38 1.51 -5.56
CA SER A 178 -19.18 2.12 -4.50
C SER A 178 -19.19 1.32 -3.19
N ALA A 179 -19.82 1.90 -2.18
CA ALA A 179 -20.13 1.27 -0.92
C ALA A 179 -21.42 1.84 -0.32
N ILE A 180 -22.05 1.09 0.58
CA ILE A 180 -23.16 1.54 1.40
C ILE A 180 -22.65 1.69 2.84
N ILE A 181 -22.85 2.86 3.45
CA ILE A 181 -22.67 3.07 4.90
C ILE A 181 -24.05 3.21 5.56
N THR A 182 -24.27 2.53 6.69
CA THR A 182 -25.46 2.70 7.53
C THR A 182 -25.03 3.02 8.96
N ARG A 183 -25.49 4.13 9.52
CA ARG A 183 -25.27 4.42 10.95
C ARG A 183 -26.22 3.58 11.79
N SER A 184 -25.67 2.77 12.70
CA SER A 184 -26.43 1.97 13.67
C SER A 184 -26.54 2.69 15.02
N ASP A 185 -27.24 2.06 15.97
CA ASP A 185 -27.30 2.53 17.35
C ASP A 185 -25.92 2.64 18.00
N ASN A 186 -25.77 3.66 18.84
CA ASN A 186 -24.57 3.88 19.63
C ASN A 186 -24.43 2.81 20.73
N ILE A 187 -23.20 2.45 21.08
CA ILE A 187 -22.88 1.50 22.17
C ILE A 187 -22.16 2.25 23.29
N THR A 188 -22.52 1.99 24.55
CA THR A 188 -21.93 2.64 25.73
C THR A 188 -20.75 1.86 26.30
N ALA A 189 -19.88 2.54 27.06
CA ALA A 189 -18.80 1.95 27.86
C ALA A 189 -19.28 0.72 28.67
N ALA A 190 -20.37 0.89 29.43
CA ALA A 190 -20.90 -0.14 30.31
C ALA A 190 -21.33 -1.41 29.56
N LYS A 191 -21.85 -1.26 28.33
CA LYS A 191 -22.24 -2.40 27.49
C LYS A 191 -21.03 -3.08 26.85
N ILE A 192 -20.07 -2.31 26.32
CA ILE A 192 -18.92 -2.90 25.61
C ILE A 192 -17.84 -3.48 26.56
N PHE A 193 -17.85 -3.10 27.85
CA PHE A 193 -17.04 -3.70 28.91
C PHE A 193 -17.88 -4.54 29.89
N SER A 194 -18.83 -5.33 29.35
CA SER A 194 -19.58 -6.35 30.09
C SER A 194 -19.29 -7.77 29.57
N SER A 195 -19.79 -8.78 30.30
CA SER A 195 -19.77 -10.19 29.88
C SER A 195 -20.45 -10.44 28.53
N ASP A 196 -21.42 -9.61 28.14
CA ASP A 196 -22.14 -9.72 26.85
C ASP A 196 -21.22 -9.45 25.65
N TYR A 197 -20.12 -8.74 25.88
CA TYR A 197 -19.02 -8.52 24.93
C TYR A 197 -17.75 -9.26 25.38
N GLY A 198 -17.92 -10.37 26.12
CA GLY A 198 -16.87 -11.25 26.60
C GLY A 198 -15.88 -10.60 27.57
N TYR A 199 -16.18 -9.43 28.14
CA TYR A 199 -15.25 -8.73 29.02
C TYR A 199 -15.35 -9.21 30.46
N TYR A 200 -14.18 -9.47 31.07
CA TYR A 200 -14.05 -9.81 32.49
C TYR A 200 -12.91 -9.00 33.11
N GLU A 201 -13.12 -8.43 34.29
CA GLU A 201 -12.15 -7.62 35.05
C GLU A 201 -12.20 -8.09 36.52
N THR A 202 -11.06 -8.35 37.15
CA THR A 202 -10.97 -8.86 38.53
C THR A 202 -9.65 -8.47 39.19
N THR A 203 -9.67 -8.37 40.52
CA THR A 203 -8.44 -8.27 41.33
C THR A 203 -7.84 -9.66 41.56
N ILE A 204 -6.51 -9.71 41.61
CA ILE A 204 -5.69 -10.90 41.83
C ILE A 204 -4.89 -10.69 43.12
N GLU A 205 -5.20 -11.49 44.12
CA GLU A 205 -4.50 -11.54 45.41
C GLU A 205 -3.78 -12.88 45.58
N ASN A 206 -4.28 -13.93 44.94
CA ASN A 206 -3.77 -15.29 45.06
C ASN A 206 -3.86 -16.12 43.76
N GLN A 207 -3.35 -17.34 43.82
CA GLN A 207 -3.29 -18.29 42.71
C GLN A 207 -4.68 -18.65 42.13
N ASN A 208 -5.70 -18.77 42.97
CA ASN A 208 -7.04 -19.17 42.54
C ASN A 208 -7.73 -18.05 41.76
N ASP A 209 -7.53 -16.78 42.14
CA ASP A 209 -8.10 -15.63 41.42
C ASP A 209 -7.58 -15.59 39.99
N LEU A 210 -6.26 -15.77 39.82
CA LEU A 210 -5.63 -15.82 38.50
C LEU A 210 -6.11 -17.04 37.70
N GLN A 211 -6.24 -18.21 38.33
CA GLN A 211 -6.74 -19.39 37.66
C GLN A 211 -8.22 -19.25 37.22
N ASN A 212 -9.04 -18.57 38.02
CA ASN A 212 -10.45 -18.26 37.73
C ASN A 212 -10.60 -17.17 36.65
N PHE A 213 -9.67 -16.22 36.57
CA PHE A 213 -9.62 -15.25 35.48
C PHE A 213 -9.28 -15.93 34.15
N LEU A 214 -8.20 -16.74 34.13
CA LEU A 214 -7.74 -17.44 32.93
C LEU A 214 -8.74 -18.45 32.38
N SER A 215 -9.67 -18.97 33.19
CA SER A 215 -10.77 -19.81 32.68
C SER A 215 -11.88 -19.04 31.97
N LYS A 216 -11.88 -17.70 32.01
CA LYS A 216 -12.93 -16.83 31.45
C LYS A 216 -12.46 -16.01 30.25
N VAL A 217 -11.17 -15.83 30.04
CA VAL A 217 -10.60 -14.97 28.98
C VAL A 217 -9.59 -15.72 28.11
N ASP A 218 -9.54 -15.35 26.84
CA ASP A 218 -8.57 -15.83 25.84
C ASP A 218 -7.49 -14.78 25.53
N ASP A 219 -7.77 -13.50 25.84
CA ASP A 219 -6.90 -12.36 25.58
C ASP A 219 -6.87 -11.37 26.76
N ILE A 220 -5.71 -11.07 27.33
CA ILE A 220 -5.56 -9.99 28.31
C ILE A 220 -5.51 -8.63 27.60
N THR A 221 -6.29 -7.66 28.08
CA THR A 221 -6.39 -6.31 27.48
C THR A 221 -6.08 -5.19 28.47
N PHE A 222 -6.03 -5.49 29.77
CA PHE A 222 -5.78 -4.51 30.83
C PHE A 222 -5.07 -5.13 32.04
N ALA A 223 -4.16 -4.36 32.64
CA ALA A 223 -3.63 -4.58 33.97
C ALA A 223 -3.47 -3.23 34.70
N GLN A 224 -3.73 -3.21 36.00
CA GLN A 224 -3.61 -2.04 36.87
C GLN A 224 -3.08 -2.45 38.24
N VAL A 225 -2.11 -1.70 38.75
CA VAL A 225 -1.71 -1.79 40.16
C VAL A 225 -2.39 -0.68 40.94
N THR A 226 -3.09 -1.03 42.00
CA THR A 226 -3.53 -0.07 43.01
C THR A 226 -2.63 -0.19 44.23
N SER A 227 -1.92 0.87 44.59
CA SER A 227 -1.22 0.99 45.87
C SER A 227 -2.06 1.84 46.83
N PRO A 228 -2.92 1.24 47.68
CA PRO A 228 -3.43 1.95 48.85
C PRO A 228 -2.24 2.42 49.68
N HIS A 229 -2.34 3.59 50.31
CA HIS A 229 -1.20 4.34 50.87
C HIS A 229 -0.42 3.66 52.02
N SER A 230 -0.72 2.40 52.37
CA SER A 230 0.11 1.59 53.25
C SER A 230 -0.11 0.07 53.06
N TYR A 231 0.99 -0.65 52.89
CA TYR A 231 1.22 -2.10 53.15
C TYR A 231 0.93 -3.18 52.09
N SER A 232 0.02 -3.02 51.12
CA SER A 232 -0.10 -4.03 50.04
C SER A 232 -0.66 -3.47 48.75
N SER A 233 0.06 -3.64 47.64
CA SER A 233 -0.44 -3.38 46.30
C SER A 233 -1.34 -4.52 45.80
N SER A 234 -2.43 -4.18 45.12
CA SER A 234 -3.32 -5.14 44.46
C SER A 234 -3.19 -5.04 42.94
N LEU A 235 -3.26 -6.18 42.25
CA LEU A 235 -3.21 -6.26 40.80
C LEU A 235 -4.61 -6.53 40.25
N THR A 236 -5.23 -5.56 39.59
CA THR A 236 -6.46 -5.75 38.82
C THR A 236 -6.11 -6.06 37.37
N ILE A 237 -6.68 -7.11 36.80
CA ILE A 237 -6.51 -7.49 35.39
C ILE A 237 -7.85 -7.59 34.68
N GLY A 238 -7.86 -7.31 33.38
CA GLY A 238 -9.03 -7.41 32.53
C GLY A 238 -8.72 -8.00 31.16
N GLY A 239 -9.68 -8.73 30.59
CA GLY A 239 -9.50 -9.45 29.35
C GLY A 239 -10.81 -9.82 28.64
N ARG A 240 -10.67 -10.45 27.48
CA ARG A 240 -11.75 -10.82 26.56
C ARG A 240 -11.84 -12.33 26.38
N LYS A 241 -13.06 -12.86 26.36
CA LYS A 241 -13.42 -14.09 25.62
C LYS A 241 -13.68 -13.70 24.17
N ILE A 242 -13.16 -14.47 23.20
CA ILE A 242 -13.33 -14.24 21.77
C ILE A 242 -14.40 -15.20 21.23
N HIS A 243 -15.45 -14.67 20.60
CA HIS A 243 -16.66 -15.44 20.28
C HIS A 243 -16.54 -16.19 18.95
N ASN A 244 -15.85 -15.64 17.95
CA ASN A 244 -15.70 -16.25 16.63
C ASN A 244 -14.51 -17.25 16.52
N VAL A 245 -13.98 -17.72 17.65
CA VAL A 245 -13.01 -18.83 17.67
C VAL A 245 -13.77 -20.15 17.80
N LYS A 246 -13.45 -21.13 16.95
CA LYS A 246 -14.07 -22.45 17.05
C LYS A 246 -13.72 -23.13 18.39
N PRO A 247 -14.65 -23.82 19.07
CA PRO A 247 -14.37 -24.50 20.35
C PRO A 247 -13.19 -25.49 20.30
N GLU A 248 -12.98 -26.14 19.15
CA GLU A 248 -11.87 -27.05 18.88
C GLU A 248 -10.49 -26.36 18.86
N ASP A 249 -10.43 -25.05 18.69
CA ASP A 249 -9.21 -24.25 18.70
C ASP A 249 -9.02 -23.46 20.01
N ILE A 250 -10.09 -23.10 20.73
CA ILE A 250 -10.02 -22.41 22.04
C ILE A 250 -9.07 -23.14 23.01
N ASN A 251 -9.35 -24.41 23.32
CA ASN A 251 -8.57 -25.22 24.29
C ASN A 251 -7.08 -25.44 23.93
N LYS A 252 -6.62 -25.00 22.75
CA LYS A 252 -5.22 -25.11 22.30
C LYS A 252 -4.41 -23.83 22.53
N ASN A 253 -5.07 -22.70 22.83
CA ASN A 253 -4.50 -21.35 22.73
C ASN A 253 -4.33 -20.66 24.08
N ASP A 254 -5.15 -21.05 25.05
CA ASP A 254 -5.24 -20.41 26.35
C ASP A 254 -3.91 -20.53 27.13
N ILE A 255 -3.39 -19.40 27.58
CA ILE A 255 -2.20 -19.36 28.44
C ILE A 255 -2.54 -19.85 29.85
N LYS A 256 -1.73 -20.77 30.36
CA LYS A 256 -2.01 -21.43 31.65
C LYS A 256 -1.25 -20.76 32.78
N LEU A 257 -1.77 -20.90 34.01
CA LEU A 257 -1.12 -20.43 35.24
C LEU A 257 0.37 -20.84 35.32
N GLY A 258 0.70 -22.09 34.98
CA GLY A 258 2.08 -22.59 34.97
C GLY A 258 2.99 -21.91 33.96
N GLU A 259 2.46 -21.33 32.89
CA GLU A 259 3.21 -20.60 31.86
C GLU A 259 3.52 -19.18 32.31
N ILE A 260 2.56 -18.51 32.97
CA ILE A 260 2.78 -17.21 33.62
C ILE A 260 3.79 -17.38 34.77
N ALA A 261 3.67 -18.45 35.56
CA ALA A 261 4.66 -18.80 36.57
C ALA A 261 6.05 -19.05 35.98
N THR A 262 6.13 -19.73 34.82
CA THR A 262 7.39 -19.94 34.10
C THR A 262 8.07 -18.61 33.75
N LEU A 263 7.31 -17.66 33.18
CA LEU A 263 7.80 -16.32 32.84
C LEU A 263 8.29 -15.58 34.10
N TRP A 264 7.48 -15.54 35.16
CA TRP A 264 7.82 -14.84 36.40
C TRP A 264 9.04 -15.45 37.09
N GLN A 265 9.11 -16.77 37.23
CA GLN A 265 10.25 -17.47 37.82
C GLN A 265 11.54 -17.33 36.98
N SER A 266 11.41 -17.16 35.65
CA SER A 266 12.53 -16.84 34.76
C SER A 266 13.06 -15.43 35.02
N GLU A 267 12.19 -14.40 34.99
CA GLU A 267 12.60 -13.01 35.26
C GLU A 267 13.24 -12.86 36.65
N ARG A 268 12.67 -13.49 37.68
CA ARG A 268 13.24 -13.45 39.05
C ARG A 268 14.63 -14.05 39.15
N LYS A 269 15.01 -14.98 38.26
CA LYS A 269 16.39 -15.52 38.18
C LYS A 269 17.31 -14.58 37.40
N ILE A 270 16.83 -13.97 36.33
CA ILE A 270 17.56 -12.95 35.56
C ILE A 270 17.88 -11.75 36.47
N ASP A 271 16.90 -11.26 37.23
CA ASP A 271 17.06 -10.16 38.18
C ASP A 271 18.11 -10.45 39.25
N LYS A 272 18.11 -11.67 39.82
CA LYS A 272 19.13 -12.11 40.79
C LYS A 272 20.53 -12.12 40.15
N LYS A 273 20.68 -12.58 38.90
CA LYS A 273 21.96 -12.54 38.16
C LYS A 273 22.40 -11.10 37.84
N LEU A 274 21.48 -10.25 37.40
CA LEU A 274 21.77 -8.86 37.04
C LEU A 274 22.16 -8.02 38.26
N ALA A 275 21.47 -8.18 39.39
CA ALA A 275 21.82 -7.52 40.64
C ALA A 275 23.20 -7.96 41.17
N LEU A 276 23.58 -9.24 40.99
CA LEU A 276 24.92 -9.72 41.33
C LEU A 276 25.98 -9.09 40.41
N PHE A 277 25.78 -9.15 39.09
CA PHE A 277 26.68 -8.55 38.11
C PHE A 277 26.87 -7.04 38.31
N GLN A 278 25.81 -6.30 38.64
CA GLN A 278 25.88 -4.86 38.91
C GLN A 278 26.70 -4.54 40.16
N ARG A 279 26.64 -5.39 41.21
CA ARG A 279 27.48 -5.25 42.41
C ARG A 279 28.95 -5.53 42.10
N GLU A 280 29.23 -6.62 41.37
CA GLU A 280 30.57 -6.96 40.91
C GLU A 280 31.18 -5.84 40.05
N LEU A 281 30.40 -5.28 39.12
CA LEU A 281 30.80 -4.15 38.30
C LEU A 281 31.08 -2.92 39.17
N ALA A 282 30.18 -2.55 40.08
CA ALA A 282 30.36 -1.38 40.94
C ALA A 282 31.63 -1.47 41.81
N GLU A 283 31.93 -2.62 42.41
CA GLU A 283 33.17 -2.82 43.18
C GLU A 283 34.42 -2.82 42.29
N ASN A 284 34.35 -3.34 41.06
CA ASN A 284 35.46 -3.26 40.10
C ASN A 284 35.76 -1.83 39.64
N LEU A 285 34.74 -0.98 39.49
CA LEU A 285 34.89 0.42 39.04
C LEU A 285 35.36 1.37 40.14
N LYS A 286 35.08 1.05 41.41
CA LYS A 286 35.29 1.89 42.60
C LYS A 286 36.70 2.46 42.79
N ASN A 287 37.72 1.81 42.20
CA ASN A 287 39.12 2.21 42.31
C ASN A 287 39.75 2.59 40.95
N LEU A 288 38.97 2.67 39.87
CA LEU A 288 39.45 2.98 38.52
C LEU A 288 39.21 4.47 38.18
N PRO A 289 40.14 5.14 37.48
CA PRO A 289 39.89 6.45 36.88
C PRO A 289 38.76 6.38 35.84
N ASP A 290 38.01 7.46 35.64
CA ASP A 290 36.83 7.51 34.75
C ASP A 290 37.10 7.00 33.32
N PHE A 291 38.28 7.27 32.76
CA PHE A 291 38.67 6.80 31.42
C PHE A 291 38.99 5.30 31.34
N GLU A 292 39.25 4.65 32.47
CA GLU A 292 39.40 3.19 32.59
C GLU A 292 38.07 2.53 32.94
N GLN A 293 37.21 3.22 33.69
CA GLN A 293 35.86 2.75 34.00
C GLN A 293 35.06 2.45 32.72
N GLU A 294 35.10 3.32 31.70
CA GLU A 294 34.38 3.07 30.44
C GLU A 294 34.84 1.77 29.73
N LYS A 295 36.15 1.51 29.71
CA LYS A 295 36.73 0.28 29.13
C LYS A 295 36.39 -0.95 29.94
N GLU A 296 36.42 -0.86 31.28
CA GLU A 296 36.06 -1.98 32.14
C GLU A 296 34.55 -2.25 32.12
N ILE A 297 33.71 -1.22 31.98
CA ILE A 297 32.27 -1.34 31.69
C ILE A 297 32.06 -2.13 30.39
N GLU A 298 32.68 -1.73 29.28
CA GLU A 298 32.54 -2.42 28.01
C GLU A 298 32.97 -3.90 28.10
N LYS A 299 34.15 -4.14 28.69
CA LYS A 299 34.73 -5.47 28.95
C LYS A 299 33.86 -6.33 29.86
N ALA A 300 33.30 -5.76 30.93
CA ALA A 300 32.41 -6.44 31.86
C ALA A 300 31.08 -6.79 31.20
N TYR A 301 30.45 -5.88 30.44
CA TYR A 301 29.25 -6.21 29.67
C TYR A 301 29.53 -7.25 28.58
N ALA A 302 30.70 -7.22 27.94
CA ALA A 302 31.11 -8.27 27.00
C ALA A 302 31.38 -9.63 27.68
N LYS A 303 31.88 -9.64 28.94
CA LYS A 303 31.96 -10.84 29.79
C LYS A 303 30.55 -11.34 30.15
N GLY A 304 29.70 -10.48 30.73
CA GLY A 304 28.33 -10.80 31.12
C GLY A 304 27.52 -11.40 29.97
N ARG A 305 27.55 -10.79 28.77
CA ARG A 305 26.87 -11.35 27.58
C ARG A 305 27.32 -12.76 27.24
N ARG A 306 28.62 -13.09 27.39
CA ARG A 306 29.15 -14.46 27.19
C ARG A 306 28.74 -15.44 28.30
N GLU A 307 28.45 -14.94 29.49
CA GLU A 307 28.01 -15.71 30.66
C GLU A 307 26.46 -15.81 30.75
N GLY A 308 25.73 -15.37 29.72
CA GLY A 308 24.27 -15.42 29.68
C GLY A 308 23.58 -14.32 30.49
N LEU A 309 24.27 -13.20 30.77
CA LEU A 309 23.65 -12.00 31.29
C LEU A 309 22.75 -11.39 30.21
N VAL A 310 21.44 -11.53 30.43
CA VAL A 310 20.38 -11.03 29.56
C VAL A 310 19.54 -10.00 30.32
N ASN A 311 18.79 -9.19 29.58
CA ASN A 311 17.96 -8.11 30.14
C ASN A 311 16.46 -8.44 30.03
N GLY A 312 16.08 -9.70 30.21
CA GLY A 312 14.72 -10.21 30.03
C GLY A 312 14.71 -11.65 29.53
N SER A 313 13.61 -12.37 29.77
CA SER A 313 13.45 -13.76 29.33
C SER A 313 13.24 -13.83 27.82
N GLY A 314 13.78 -14.87 27.18
CA GLY A 314 13.83 -14.90 25.73
C GLY A 314 14.23 -16.22 25.09
N PHE A 315 14.27 -16.18 23.76
CA PHE A 315 14.61 -17.31 22.92
C PHE A 315 15.36 -16.84 21.67
N SER A 316 16.33 -17.63 21.24
CA SER A 316 16.96 -17.54 19.92
C SER A 316 17.22 -18.96 19.41
N LEU A 317 17.10 -19.18 18.09
CA LEU A 317 17.97 -20.14 17.42
C LEU A 317 19.26 -19.44 17.02
N ASP A 318 20.31 -19.55 17.83
CA ASP A 318 21.64 -19.11 17.42
C ASP A 318 22.25 -20.12 16.44
N TRP A 319 23.34 -19.73 15.79
CA TRP A 319 24.01 -20.55 14.78
C TRP A 319 25.52 -20.50 14.93
N ASP A 320 26.16 -21.64 14.65
CA ASP A 320 27.55 -21.96 15.00
C ASP A 320 28.10 -23.04 14.05
N TYR A 321 29.37 -23.45 14.23
CA TYR A 321 30.07 -24.37 13.34
C TYR A 321 30.74 -25.52 14.07
N ASN A 322 30.84 -26.66 13.39
CA ASN A 322 31.80 -27.71 13.71
C ASN A 322 33.21 -27.24 13.28
N TYR A 323 33.88 -26.40 14.09
CA TYR A 323 35.22 -25.87 13.80
C TYR A 323 36.26 -26.93 13.37
N PRO A 324 36.35 -28.12 14.01
CA PRO A 324 37.23 -29.19 13.52
C PRO A 324 36.88 -29.69 12.11
N GLY A 325 35.60 -29.63 11.72
CA GLY A 325 35.14 -29.94 10.36
C GLY A 325 35.53 -28.87 9.35
N LEU A 326 35.41 -27.58 9.70
CA LEU A 326 35.92 -26.48 8.87
C LEU A 326 37.44 -26.57 8.69
N GLN A 327 38.16 -26.87 9.77
CA GLN A 327 39.61 -27.02 9.72
C GLN A 327 40.00 -28.20 8.83
N LYS A 328 39.31 -29.36 8.97
CA LYS A 328 39.51 -30.51 8.10
C LYS A 328 39.28 -30.18 6.63
N ALA A 329 38.20 -29.46 6.29
CA ALA A 329 37.93 -29.03 4.91
C ALA A 329 39.03 -28.08 4.39
N LEU A 330 39.56 -27.18 5.23
CA LEU A 330 40.69 -26.32 4.89
C LEU A 330 41.98 -27.13 4.70
N ASP A 331 42.24 -28.13 5.54
CA ASP A 331 43.39 -29.03 5.45
C ASP A 331 43.35 -29.83 4.14
N GLU A 332 42.19 -30.40 3.77
CA GLU A 332 41.96 -31.14 2.53
C GLU A 332 42.16 -30.29 1.26
N VAL A 333 41.76 -29.01 1.27
CA VAL A 333 41.91 -28.13 0.11
C VAL A 333 43.27 -27.41 0.04
N THR A 334 44.03 -27.36 1.14
CA THR A 334 45.31 -26.63 1.22
C THR A 334 46.30 -26.97 0.08
N PRO A 335 46.44 -28.24 -0.38
CA PRO A 335 47.29 -28.55 -1.54
C PRO A 335 46.77 -27.95 -2.85
N LEU A 336 45.45 -27.97 -3.09
CA LEU A 336 44.83 -27.46 -4.31
C LEU A 336 44.97 -25.93 -4.43
N LEU A 337 44.88 -25.20 -3.32
CA LEU A 337 45.03 -23.73 -3.31
C LEU A 337 46.38 -23.26 -3.86
N GLN A 338 47.42 -24.10 -3.84
CA GLN A 338 48.76 -23.75 -4.34
C GLN A 338 48.85 -23.68 -5.88
N TYR A 339 47.91 -24.30 -6.60
CA TYR A 339 47.86 -24.26 -8.06
C TYR A 339 47.18 -22.98 -8.61
N PHE A 340 46.46 -22.24 -7.77
CA PHE A 340 45.80 -20.99 -8.15
C PHE A 340 46.77 -19.82 -8.02
N LYS A 341 47.38 -19.41 -9.13
CA LYS A 341 48.34 -18.31 -9.19
C LYS A 341 47.89 -17.24 -10.19
N VAL A 342 47.84 -15.99 -9.77
CA VAL A 342 47.60 -14.82 -10.62
C VAL A 342 48.93 -14.09 -10.80
N ASN A 343 49.37 -13.90 -12.04
CA ASN A 343 50.69 -13.31 -12.35
C ASN A 343 51.85 -13.96 -11.58
N SER A 344 51.87 -15.29 -11.56
CA SER A 344 52.81 -16.15 -10.80
C SER A 344 52.76 -16.04 -9.27
N GLN A 345 51.96 -15.14 -8.69
CA GLN A 345 51.75 -15.03 -7.25
C GLN A 345 50.59 -15.95 -6.81
N PRO A 346 50.71 -16.69 -5.69
CA PRO A 346 49.59 -17.47 -5.14
C PRO A 346 48.38 -16.57 -4.85
N LEU A 347 47.18 -17.01 -5.24
CA LEU A 347 45.92 -16.34 -4.92
C LEU A 347 45.75 -16.18 -3.41
N ILE A 348 46.09 -17.24 -2.67
CA ILE A 348 46.08 -17.32 -1.21
C ILE A 348 47.51 -17.63 -0.73
N SER A 349 48.03 -16.82 0.19
CA SER A 349 49.34 -17.04 0.81
C SER A 349 49.32 -18.15 1.88
N LYS A 350 50.48 -18.76 2.13
CA LYS A 350 50.64 -19.70 3.26
C LYS A 350 50.35 -19.07 4.62
N GLN A 351 50.60 -17.76 4.76
CA GLN A 351 50.32 -16.99 5.98
C GLN A 351 48.82 -16.83 6.21
N GLU A 352 48.02 -16.50 5.18
CA GLU A 352 46.56 -16.48 5.26
C GLU A 352 46.00 -17.84 5.71
N ILE A 353 46.44 -18.94 5.07
CA ILE A 353 45.99 -20.29 5.44
C ILE A 353 46.34 -20.62 6.90
N GLN A 354 47.56 -20.33 7.34
CA GLN A 354 47.99 -20.62 8.71
C GLN A 354 47.24 -19.78 9.75
N LYS A 355 46.96 -18.51 9.45
CA LYS A 355 46.13 -17.64 10.29
C LYS A 355 44.72 -18.22 10.48
N VAL A 356 44.07 -18.64 9.39
CA VAL A 356 42.72 -19.25 9.46
C VAL A 356 42.74 -20.55 10.25
N LYS A 357 43.79 -21.39 10.14
CA LYS A 357 43.92 -22.60 10.97
C LYS A 357 44.03 -22.27 12.46
N GLN A 358 44.82 -21.25 12.83
CA GLN A 358 44.94 -20.79 14.22
C GLN A 358 43.61 -20.21 14.74
N GLU A 359 42.91 -19.40 13.94
CA GLU A 359 41.57 -18.87 14.25
C GLU A 359 40.58 -20.02 14.55
N LEU A 360 40.49 -21.02 13.68
CA LEU A 360 39.59 -22.18 13.87
C LEU A 360 39.96 -23.02 15.10
N GLN A 361 41.25 -23.26 15.35
CA GLN A 361 41.71 -24.06 16.50
C GLN A 361 41.45 -23.38 17.86
N GLN A 362 41.50 -22.05 17.91
CA GLN A 362 41.27 -21.26 19.12
C GLN A 362 39.79 -20.98 19.39
N THR A 363 38.89 -21.45 18.53
CA THR A 363 37.45 -21.20 18.62
C THR A 363 36.72 -22.41 19.15
N LYS A 364 35.80 -22.18 20.09
CA LYS A 364 34.91 -23.20 20.66
C LYS A 364 33.47 -22.81 20.37
N PRO A 365 32.53 -23.77 20.29
CA PRO A 365 31.11 -23.47 20.20
C PRO A 365 30.65 -22.49 21.30
N GLY A 366 29.80 -21.54 20.92
CA GLY A 366 29.37 -20.41 21.74
C GLY A 366 30.36 -19.23 21.83
N MET A 367 31.49 -19.25 21.12
CA MET A 367 32.39 -18.09 21.04
C MET A 367 31.90 -17.02 20.05
N PRO A 368 32.38 -15.77 20.18
CA PRO A 368 32.03 -14.68 19.27
C PRO A 368 32.45 -14.93 17.80
N LYS A 369 31.61 -14.52 16.84
CA LYS A 369 31.71 -14.85 15.40
C LYS A 369 32.87 -14.15 14.69
N GLU A 370 33.46 -13.15 15.31
CA GLU A 370 34.66 -12.44 14.86
C GLU A 370 35.82 -13.42 14.61
N LYS A 371 35.82 -14.58 15.29
CA LYS A 371 36.86 -15.61 15.18
C LYS A 371 36.80 -16.52 13.95
N ILE A 372 35.80 -16.39 13.07
CA ILE A 372 35.78 -17.10 11.76
C ILE A 372 35.91 -16.16 10.57
N VAL A 373 36.08 -14.86 10.81
CA VAL A 373 36.09 -13.86 9.74
C VAL A 373 37.20 -14.15 8.73
N GLY A 374 38.37 -14.66 9.14
CA GLY A 374 39.40 -15.08 8.19
C GLY A 374 38.98 -16.27 7.30
N TYR A 375 38.22 -17.24 7.82
CA TYR A 375 37.67 -18.34 7.03
C TYR A 375 36.65 -17.85 5.99
N LEU A 376 35.75 -16.94 6.40
CA LEU A 376 34.75 -16.35 5.52
C LEU A 376 35.37 -15.43 4.46
N GLN A 377 36.37 -14.63 4.84
CA GLN A 377 37.17 -13.83 3.90
C GLN A 377 37.92 -14.71 2.89
N LEU A 378 38.51 -15.83 3.34
CA LEU A 378 39.22 -16.78 2.51
C LEU A 378 38.29 -17.44 1.47
N THR A 379 37.15 -17.98 1.91
CA THR A 379 36.16 -18.58 1.00
C THR A 379 35.59 -17.54 0.02
N GLU A 380 35.28 -16.33 0.48
CA GLU A 380 34.75 -15.26 -0.39
C GLU A 380 35.77 -14.76 -1.42
N LYS A 381 37.05 -14.62 -1.04
CA LYS A 381 38.15 -14.29 -1.96
C LYS A 381 38.25 -15.30 -3.10
N ILE A 382 38.05 -16.58 -2.82
CA ILE A 382 38.04 -17.65 -3.83
C ILE A 382 36.75 -17.61 -4.68
N ARG A 383 35.57 -17.43 -4.06
CA ARG A 383 34.29 -17.31 -4.81
C ARG A 383 34.32 -16.15 -5.80
N LYS A 384 34.85 -14.99 -5.38
CA LYS A 384 35.06 -13.84 -6.27
C LYS A 384 36.07 -14.14 -7.37
N PHE A 385 37.18 -14.80 -7.06
CA PHE A 385 38.16 -15.21 -8.07
C PHE A 385 37.55 -16.06 -9.18
N PHE A 386 36.66 -17.02 -8.88
CA PHE A 386 35.97 -17.82 -9.90
C PHE A 386 35.02 -17.04 -10.82
N GLN A 387 34.66 -15.79 -10.47
CA GLN A 387 33.86 -14.90 -11.31
C GLN A 387 34.72 -14.01 -12.21
N THR A 388 36.06 -14.10 -12.12
CA THR A 388 37.00 -13.27 -12.89
C THR A 388 37.41 -13.91 -14.22
N PRO A 389 37.73 -13.12 -15.27
CA PRO A 389 38.34 -13.64 -16.50
C PRO A 389 39.64 -14.42 -16.27
N GLU A 390 40.40 -14.07 -15.23
CA GLU A 390 41.64 -14.72 -14.81
C GLU A 390 41.42 -16.21 -14.47
N TYR A 391 40.28 -16.58 -13.88
CA TYR A 391 39.95 -17.99 -13.65
C TYR A 391 39.86 -18.78 -14.96
N SER A 392 39.24 -18.22 -16.01
CA SER A 392 39.19 -18.86 -17.34
C SER A 392 40.58 -19.08 -17.94
N LYS A 393 41.55 -18.23 -17.61
CA LYS A 393 42.97 -18.44 -17.99
C LYS A 393 43.61 -19.56 -17.17
N ILE A 394 43.42 -19.60 -15.85
CA ILE A 394 43.93 -20.70 -15.00
C ILE A 394 43.32 -22.05 -15.41
N TYR A 395 42.03 -22.10 -15.73
CA TYR A 395 41.36 -23.30 -16.23
C TYR A 395 42.01 -23.86 -17.51
N ARG A 396 42.51 -22.99 -18.40
CA ARG A 396 43.14 -23.40 -19.68
C ARG A 396 44.64 -23.64 -19.58
N GLU A 397 45.36 -22.85 -18.79
CA GLU A 397 46.83 -22.70 -18.85
C GLU A 397 47.53 -22.79 -17.48
N GLY A 398 46.77 -22.83 -16.38
CA GLY A 398 47.30 -22.85 -15.03
C GLY A 398 48.00 -24.16 -14.66
N ASP A 399 48.67 -24.19 -13.51
CA ASP A 399 49.47 -25.34 -13.10
C ASP A 399 48.62 -26.61 -12.86
N LEU A 400 47.38 -26.46 -12.36
CA LEU A 400 46.41 -27.57 -12.26
C LEU A 400 45.99 -28.07 -13.65
N ALA A 401 45.73 -27.16 -14.59
CA ALA A 401 45.38 -27.52 -15.98
C ALA A 401 46.53 -28.26 -16.67
N LYS A 402 47.79 -27.85 -16.45
CA LYS A 402 48.98 -28.55 -16.94
C LYS A 402 49.10 -29.96 -16.36
N LYS A 403 48.96 -30.11 -15.03
CA LYS A 403 48.95 -31.41 -14.35
C LYS A 403 47.90 -32.34 -14.96
N ILE A 404 46.65 -31.87 -15.09
CA ILE A 404 45.57 -32.68 -15.66
C ILE A 404 45.84 -33.04 -17.13
N LYS A 405 46.32 -32.10 -17.95
CA LYS A 405 46.68 -32.38 -19.35
C LYS A 405 47.79 -33.43 -19.47
N GLN A 406 48.73 -33.48 -18.52
CA GLN A 406 49.74 -34.54 -18.46
C GLN A 406 49.12 -35.88 -18.05
N GLU A 407 48.18 -35.90 -17.11
CA GLU A 407 47.48 -37.12 -16.69
C GLU A 407 46.61 -37.71 -17.81
N ILE A 408 45.94 -36.88 -18.62
CA ILE A 408 45.03 -37.33 -19.71
C ILE A 408 45.66 -37.35 -21.11
N GLU A 409 46.99 -37.17 -21.20
CA GLU A 409 47.69 -37.26 -22.49
C GLU A 409 47.55 -38.66 -23.14
N PRO A 410 47.51 -39.81 -22.42
CA PRO A 410 47.22 -41.11 -23.02
C PRO A 410 45.86 -41.17 -23.73
N GLU A 411 44.80 -40.62 -23.13
CA GLU A 411 43.46 -40.55 -23.72
C GLU A 411 43.44 -39.67 -24.97
N LYS A 412 44.20 -38.57 -24.96
CA LYS A 412 44.37 -37.70 -26.13
C LYS A 412 45.10 -38.41 -27.27
N GLN A 413 46.13 -39.20 -26.97
CA GLN A 413 46.82 -40.03 -27.97
C GLN A 413 45.90 -41.11 -28.54
N ARG A 414 45.04 -41.74 -27.72
CA ARG A 414 43.96 -42.63 -28.21
C ARG A 414 43.04 -41.88 -29.19
N LEU A 415 42.58 -40.68 -28.84
CA LEU A 415 41.68 -39.89 -29.70
C LEU A 415 42.33 -39.50 -31.03
N TYR A 416 43.63 -39.17 -31.06
CA TYR A 416 44.35 -38.92 -32.31
C TYR A 416 44.53 -40.18 -33.18
N GLN A 417 44.72 -41.35 -32.57
CA GLN A 417 44.75 -42.62 -33.30
C GLN A 417 43.37 -42.92 -33.91
N GLU A 418 42.28 -42.66 -33.19
CA GLU A 418 40.92 -42.78 -33.71
C GLU A 418 40.61 -41.76 -34.81
N GLU A 419 40.96 -40.48 -34.66
CA GLU A 419 40.86 -39.44 -35.70
C GLU A 419 41.55 -39.92 -36.99
N THR A 420 42.76 -40.47 -36.86
CA THR A 420 43.57 -40.97 -37.97
C THR A 420 42.93 -42.20 -38.62
N ASN A 421 42.42 -43.14 -37.81
CA ASN A 421 41.79 -44.37 -38.30
C ASN A 421 40.46 -44.08 -39.03
N GLU A 422 39.58 -43.27 -38.44
CA GLU A 422 38.31 -42.83 -39.05
C GLU A 422 38.58 -42.03 -40.34
N THR A 423 39.58 -41.14 -40.34
CA THR A 423 39.99 -40.39 -41.53
C THR A 423 40.51 -41.32 -42.65
N ASN A 424 41.30 -42.33 -42.30
CA ASN A 424 41.83 -43.29 -43.26
C ASN A 424 40.73 -44.19 -43.86
N GLN A 425 39.77 -44.63 -43.04
CA GLN A 425 38.58 -45.36 -43.51
C GLN A 425 37.76 -44.50 -44.50
N TYR A 426 37.47 -43.24 -44.17
CA TYR A 426 36.78 -42.33 -45.09
C TYR A 426 37.58 -42.07 -46.38
N LYS A 427 38.91 -41.94 -46.29
CA LYS A 427 39.78 -41.77 -47.46
C LYS A 427 39.79 -43.00 -48.37
N GLN A 428 39.71 -44.21 -47.81
CA GLN A 428 39.53 -45.44 -48.58
C GLN A 428 38.15 -45.48 -49.27
N GLN A 429 37.07 -45.19 -48.54
CA GLN A 429 35.71 -45.11 -49.11
C GLN A 429 35.61 -44.12 -50.28
N LEU A 430 36.19 -42.92 -50.13
CA LEU A 430 36.21 -41.91 -51.19
C LEU A 430 37.04 -42.34 -52.40
N ARG A 431 38.15 -43.09 -52.22
CA ARG A 431 38.89 -43.68 -53.35
C ARG A 431 38.03 -44.68 -54.12
N THR A 432 37.39 -45.62 -53.44
CA THR A 432 36.48 -46.60 -54.07
C THR A 432 35.33 -45.91 -54.83
N GLN A 433 34.81 -44.79 -54.31
CA GLN A 433 33.84 -43.97 -55.05
C GLN A 433 34.45 -43.31 -56.29
N ILE A 434 35.63 -42.67 -56.19
CA ILE A 434 36.33 -42.08 -57.34
C ILE A 434 36.55 -43.13 -58.44
N ASP A 435 37.01 -44.33 -58.10
CA ASP A 435 37.25 -45.42 -59.05
C ASP A 435 35.94 -45.90 -59.72
N THR A 436 34.83 -45.90 -58.96
CA THR A 436 33.49 -46.26 -59.45
C THR A 436 32.91 -45.19 -60.38
N ASP A 437 32.99 -43.92 -59.95
CA ASP A 437 32.54 -42.75 -60.71
C ASP A 437 33.33 -42.63 -62.04
N LEU A 438 34.64 -42.90 -62.01
CA LEU A 438 35.52 -42.97 -63.19
C LEU A 438 35.16 -44.11 -64.14
N THR A 439 35.01 -45.33 -63.62
CA THR A 439 34.60 -46.50 -64.43
C THR A 439 33.25 -46.24 -65.12
N SER A 440 32.38 -45.46 -64.49
CA SER A 440 31.07 -45.06 -65.02
C SER A 440 31.21 -43.97 -66.10
N ALA A 441 32.07 -42.97 -65.89
CA ALA A 441 32.40 -41.95 -66.89
C ALA A 441 33.04 -42.55 -68.15
N GLN A 442 33.98 -43.49 -68.01
CA GLN A 442 34.63 -44.20 -69.12
C GLN A 442 33.63 -45.01 -69.97
N LYS A 443 32.56 -45.52 -69.37
CA LYS A 443 31.50 -46.26 -70.06
C LYS A 443 30.45 -45.36 -70.73
N SER A 444 30.52 -44.03 -70.56
CA SER A 444 29.49 -43.10 -71.04
C SER A 444 29.65 -42.61 -72.48
N GLY A 445 30.61 -43.14 -73.24
CA GLY A 445 30.81 -42.81 -74.67
C GLY A 445 31.42 -41.42 -74.95
N LYS A 446 31.92 -40.75 -73.91
CA LYS A 446 32.50 -39.41 -73.96
C LYS A 446 33.91 -39.39 -74.56
N THR A 447 34.34 -38.23 -75.08
CA THR A 447 35.72 -38.08 -75.56
C THR A 447 36.72 -38.10 -74.42
N LYS A 448 38.00 -38.28 -74.74
CA LYS A 448 39.07 -38.34 -73.74
C LYS A 448 39.17 -37.05 -72.94
N GLU A 449 39.03 -35.91 -73.62
CA GLU A 449 39.07 -34.56 -73.04
C GLU A 449 37.89 -34.35 -72.06
N GLU A 450 36.70 -34.83 -72.40
CA GLU A 450 35.54 -34.79 -71.51
C GLU A 450 35.71 -35.67 -70.26
N ILE A 451 36.33 -36.84 -70.42
CA ILE A 451 36.64 -37.74 -69.30
C ILE A 451 37.67 -37.11 -68.36
N ASP A 452 38.73 -36.48 -68.90
CA ASP A 452 39.74 -35.79 -68.10
C ASP A 452 39.14 -34.59 -67.32
N LEU A 453 38.22 -33.83 -67.94
CA LEU A 453 37.45 -32.77 -67.27
C LEU A 453 36.57 -33.30 -66.13
N ILE A 454 35.89 -34.43 -66.36
CA ILE A 454 35.06 -35.10 -65.33
C ILE A 454 35.92 -35.64 -64.19
N TYR A 455 37.08 -36.23 -64.49
CA TYR A 455 38.05 -36.72 -63.51
C TYR A 455 38.56 -35.62 -62.59
N GLN A 456 38.98 -34.48 -63.16
CA GLN A 456 39.39 -33.31 -62.37
C GLN A 456 38.27 -32.80 -61.46
N LYS A 457 37.04 -32.71 -61.98
CA LYS A 457 35.86 -32.30 -61.20
C LYS A 457 35.58 -33.25 -60.03
N ILE A 458 35.52 -34.56 -60.28
CA ILE A 458 35.28 -35.58 -59.24
C ILE A 458 36.38 -35.51 -58.17
N ILE A 459 37.65 -35.41 -58.56
CA ILE A 459 38.77 -35.29 -57.61
C ILE A 459 38.64 -34.03 -56.74
N ILE A 460 38.30 -32.88 -57.32
CA ILE A 460 38.12 -31.63 -56.57
C ILE A 460 36.96 -31.77 -55.56
N GLU A 461 35.80 -32.26 -56.00
CA GLU A 461 34.62 -32.44 -55.15
C GLU A 461 34.89 -33.43 -54.00
N LYS A 462 35.48 -34.59 -54.28
CA LYS A 462 35.78 -35.61 -53.25
C LYS A 462 36.90 -35.17 -52.31
N ASN A 463 37.87 -34.38 -52.77
CA ASN A 463 38.88 -33.76 -51.89
C ASN A 463 38.27 -32.69 -50.98
N GLN A 464 37.35 -31.86 -51.47
CA GLN A 464 36.59 -30.93 -50.64
C GLN A 464 35.76 -31.68 -49.59
N GLN A 465 35.09 -32.77 -49.99
CA GLN A 465 34.35 -33.64 -49.07
C GLN A 465 35.26 -34.26 -47.99
N LEU A 466 36.45 -34.76 -48.38
CA LEU A 466 37.44 -35.26 -47.42
C LEU A 466 37.88 -34.19 -46.42
N GLN A 467 38.15 -32.97 -46.87
CA GLN A 467 38.52 -31.85 -45.98
C GLN A 467 37.39 -31.48 -45.01
N GLN A 468 36.13 -31.50 -45.45
CA GLN A 468 34.97 -31.25 -44.58
C GLN A 468 34.82 -32.37 -43.53
N ILE A 469 34.98 -33.64 -43.94
CA ILE A 469 34.90 -34.79 -43.04
C ILE A 469 36.05 -34.78 -42.03
N GLN A 470 37.29 -34.52 -42.46
CA GLN A 470 38.45 -34.35 -41.58
C GLN A 470 38.21 -33.25 -40.53
N LYS A 471 37.71 -32.07 -40.94
CA LYS A 471 37.35 -30.99 -40.01
C LYS A 471 36.25 -31.42 -39.02
N LYS A 472 35.28 -32.22 -39.46
CA LYS A 472 34.20 -32.74 -38.60
C LYS A 472 34.71 -33.77 -37.58
N ILE A 473 35.46 -34.78 -38.02
CA ILE A 473 36.05 -35.82 -37.15
C ILE A 473 36.96 -35.14 -36.12
N LYS A 474 37.86 -34.25 -36.57
CA LYS A 474 38.74 -33.50 -35.68
C LYS A 474 37.95 -32.68 -34.65
N SER A 475 36.98 -31.87 -35.08
CA SER A 475 36.13 -31.08 -34.18
C SER A 475 35.36 -31.95 -33.16
N GLN A 476 34.97 -33.16 -33.55
CA GLN A 476 34.33 -34.12 -32.66
C GLN A 476 35.31 -34.70 -31.63
N LYS A 477 36.53 -35.10 -32.03
CA LYS A 477 37.55 -35.64 -31.13
C LYS A 477 38.17 -34.56 -30.23
N ASP A 478 38.37 -33.34 -30.73
CA ASP A 478 38.74 -32.16 -29.94
C ASP A 478 37.69 -31.89 -28.85
N LYS A 479 36.39 -31.98 -29.18
CA LYS A 479 35.31 -31.85 -28.20
C LYS A 479 35.28 -33.00 -27.18
N GLU A 480 35.46 -34.25 -27.62
CA GLU A 480 35.53 -35.42 -26.71
C GLU A 480 36.69 -35.25 -25.72
N TRP A 481 37.84 -34.75 -26.18
CA TRP A 481 38.97 -34.41 -25.32
C TRP A 481 38.66 -33.26 -24.36
N GLU A 482 37.99 -32.20 -24.80
CA GLU A 482 37.53 -31.11 -23.91
C GLU A 482 36.52 -31.60 -22.85
N ASP A 483 35.65 -32.55 -23.20
CA ASP A 483 34.71 -33.19 -22.27
C ASP A 483 35.45 -34.02 -21.21
N ILE A 484 36.45 -34.83 -21.60
CA ILE A 484 37.31 -35.58 -20.67
C ILE A 484 38.11 -34.64 -19.77
N PHE A 485 38.75 -33.61 -20.35
CA PHE A 485 39.51 -32.60 -19.60
C PHE A 485 38.61 -31.88 -18.58
N ARG A 486 37.43 -31.44 -18.99
CA ARG A 486 36.43 -30.80 -18.12
C ARG A 486 36.01 -31.74 -16.98
N ALA A 487 35.66 -32.99 -17.28
CA ALA A 487 35.24 -33.95 -16.25
C ALA A 487 36.34 -34.19 -15.20
N LYS A 488 37.58 -34.38 -15.63
CA LYS A 488 38.74 -34.56 -14.75
C LYS A 488 39.10 -33.29 -13.97
N PHE A 489 38.98 -32.11 -14.58
CA PHE A 489 39.17 -30.83 -13.89
C PHE A 489 38.12 -30.58 -12.81
N GLU A 490 36.84 -30.87 -13.10
CA GLU A 490 35.75 -30.77 -12.13
C GLU A 490 35.88 -31.80 -10.99
N GLN A 491 36.46 -32.97 -11.26
CA GLN A 491 36.82 -33.97 -10.25
C GLN A 491 37.92 -33.46 -9.31
N GLU A 492 39.04 -32.94 -9.84
CA GLU A 492 40.13 -32.37 -9.02
C GLU A 492 39.68 -31.12 -8.26
N LEU A 493 38.68 -30.37 -8.76
CA LEU A 493 38.04 -29.25 -8.05
C LEU A 493 37.08 -29.68 -6.92
N SER A 494 36.68 -30.95 -6.85
CA SER A 494 35.65 -31.41 -5.88
C SER A 494 35.97 -31.05 -4.43
N PRO A 495 37.21 -31.24 -3.89
CA PRO A 495 37.53 -30.82 -2.52
C PRO A 495 37.44 -29.30 -2.32
N LEU A 496 37.71 -28.50 -3.36
CA LEU A 496 37.56 -27.05 -3.32
C LEU A 496 36.09 -26.62 -3.32
N LYS A 497 35.22 -27.30 -4.06
CA LYS A 497 33.76 -27.12 -3.96
C LYS A 497 33.25 -27.48 -2.55
N ASN A 498 33.70 -28.62 -2.02
CA ASN A 498 33.34 -29.07 -0.67
C ASN A 498 33.79 -28.06 0.40
N PHE A 499 34.99 -27.48 0.27
CA PHE A 499 35.47 -26.40 1.14
C PHE A 499 34.62 -25.12 1.05
N LEU A 500 34.22 -24.72 -0.17
CA LEU A 500 33.36 -23.56 -0.39
C LEU A 500 31.91 -23.75 0.07
N GLU A 501 31.49 -24.99 0.34
CA GLU A 501 30.21 -25.35 0.99
C GLU A 501 30.40 -25.85 2.43
N ALA A 502 31.62 -25.86 2.97
CA ALA A 502 31.89 -26.39 4.30
C ALA A 502 31.34 -25.47 5.40
N ASP A 503 31.24 -24.16 5.15
CA ASP A 503 30.52 -23.24 6.03
C ASP A 503 29.05 -23.67 6.23
N ARG A 504 28.36 -24.07 5.16
CA ARG A 504 26.97 -24.53 5.17
C ARG A 504 26.80 -25.96 5.69
N THR A 505 27.72 -26.87 5.37
CA THR A 505 27.60 -28.30 5.75
C THR A 505 28.14 -28.61 7.15
N GLN A 506 29.07 -27.80 7.66
CA GLN A 506 29.57 -27.88 9.04
C GLN A 506 28.86 -26.93 10.00
N GLY A 507 28.04 -26.01 9.48
CA GLY A 507 27.20 -25.13 10.29
C GLY A 507 25.98 -25.85 10.88
N PHE A 508 25.57 -25.43 12.07
CA PHE A 508 24.39 -25.90 12.76
C PHE A 508 23.69 -24.75 13.52
N GLN A 509 22.43 -24.94 13.88
CA GLN A 509 21.66 -24.04 14.71
C GLN A 509 21.42 -24.68 16.08
N TYR A 510 21.32 -23.87 17.13
CA TYR A 510 21.03 -24.33 18.49
C TYR A 510 20.15 -23.32 19.24
N ALA A 511 19.28 -23.83 20.09
CA ALA A 511 18.44 -23.00 20.95
C ALA A 511 19.29 -22.31 22.03
N ARG A 512 19.08 -21.01 22.19
CA ARG A 512 19.48 -20.23 23.37
C ARG A 512 18.18 -19.80 24.06
N TYR A 513 17.99 -20.25 25.29
CA TYR A 513 16.92 -19.79 26.17
C TYR A 513 17.50 -18.71 27.08
N ASP A 514 17.06 -17.47 26.89
CA ASP A 514 17.47 -16.34 27.71
C ASP A 514 16.65 -16.40 29.01
N GLY A 515 17.33 -16.58 30.14
CA GLY A 515 16.71 -17.05 31.38
C GLY A 515 16.69 -18.59 31.45
N ASP A 516 17.57 -19.16 32.27
CA ASP A 516 17.85 -20.60 32.41
C ASP A 516 16.61 -21.47 32.67
N PHE A 517 15.49 -20.86 33.08
CA PHE A 517 14.25 -21.54 33.46
C PHE A 517 13.25 -21.72 32.31
N LEU A 518 13.38 -21.01 31.18
CA LEU A 518 12.49 -21.25 30.04
C LEU A 518 12.76 -22.60 29.36
N ARG A 519 13.99 -23.08 29.39
CA ARG A 519 14.41 -24.33 28.73
C ARG A 519 13.56 -25.52 29.22
N GLY A 520 13.03 -26.30 28.27
CA GLY A 520 12.24 -27.49 28.58
C GLY A 520 10.82 -27.23 29.10
N THR A 521 10.41 -25.97 29.25
CA THR A 521 9.04 -25.62 29.66
C THR A 521 8.14 -25.44 28.43
N GLU A 522 6.83 -25.50 28.63
CA GLU A 522 5.85 -25.28 27.56
C GLU A 522 6.02 -23.90 26.88
N VAL A 523 6.31 -22.85 27.66
CA VAL A 523 6.65 -21.51 27.14
C VAL A 523 7.89 -21.57 26.25
N GLY A 524 8.97 -22.21 26.72
CA GLY A 524 10.20 -22.38 25.92
C GLY A 524 9.96 -23.15 24.63
N MET A 525 9.09 -24.17 24.65
CA MET A 525 8.74 -24.95 23.46
C MET A 525 7.88 -24.15 22.48
N THR A 526 6.89 -23.37 22.94
CA THR A 526 6.11 -22.47 22.08
C THR A 526 6.99 -21.39 21.46
N LEU A 527 7.91 -20.78 22.24
CA LEU A 527 8.88 -19.81 21.73
C LEU A 527 9.78 -20.41 20.63
N PHE A 528 10.33 -21.62 20.86
CA PHE A 528 11.09 -22.36 19.84
C PHE A 528 10.23 -22.64 18.61
N TYR A 529 9.01 -23.11 18.81
CA TYR A 529 8.08 -23.50 17.76
C TYR A 529 7.77 -22.32 16.82
N THR A 530 7.28 -21.22 17.38
CA THR A 530 6.87 -20.05 16.58
C THR A 530 8.05 -19.40 15.89
N ASP A 531 9.22 -19.39 16.53
CA ASP A 531 10.43 -18.85 15.92
C ASP A 531 10.91 -19.69 14.73
N LEU A 532 11.01 -21.01 14.92
CA LEU A 532 11.42 -21.90 13.85
C LEU A 532 10.41 -21.83 12.71
N LEU A 533 9.11 -21.97 12.99
CA LEU A 533 8.06 -21.98 11.99
C LEU A 533 8.02 -20.69 11.16
N MET A 534 8.18 -19.52 11.79
CA MET A 534 8.25 -18.23 11.10
C MET A 534 9.33 -18.25 10.02
N LYS A 535 10.51 -18.81 10.31
CA LYS A 535 11.61 -18.96 9.34
C LYS A 535 11.34 -20.04 8.30
N LEU A 536 10.68 -21.14 8.66
CA LEU A 536 10.28 -22.17 7.70
C LEU A 536 9.34 -21.56 6.64
N TRP A 537 8.45 -20.66 7.05
CA TRP A 537 7.56 -19.92 6.15
C TRP A 537 8.25 -18.75 5.43
N ASP A 538 9.19 -18.05 6.06
CA ASP A 538 10.00 -17.03 5.35
C ASP A 538 10.80 -17.65 4.19
N PHE A 539 11.35 -18.85 4.42
CA PHE A 539 12.23 -19.56 3.49
C PHE A 539 11.49 -20.53 2.54
N ASN A 540 10.16 -20.63 2.65
CA ASN A 540 9.34 -21.65 2.00
C ASN A 540 9.87 -23.09 2.14
N PHE A 541 10.41 -23.43 3.30
CA PHE A 541 10.93 -24.78 3.58
C PHE A 541 9.85 -25.81 3.28
N GLU A 542 10.16 -26.76 2.39
CA GLU A 542 9.24 -27.83 1.98
C GLU A 542 7.86 -27.31 1.51
N ASN A 543 7.81 -26.17 0.79
CA ASN A 543 6.58 -25.50 0.30
C ASN A 543 5.57 -25.07 1.39
N SER A 544 5.98 -25.09 2.66
CA SER A 544 5.06 -24.96 3.81
C SER A 544 4.33 -23.61 3.93
N THR A 545 4.79 -22.55 3.25
CA THR A 545 4.14 -21.23 3.23
C THR A 545 2.92 -21.22 2.32
N ILE A 546 3.04 -21.83 1.13
CA ILE A 546 1.98 -21.90 0.13
C ILE A 546 0.81 -22.72 0.68
N GLU A 547 1.14 -23.81 1.38
CA GLU A 547 0.19 -24.74 1.98
C GLU A 547 -0.59 -24.14 3.16
N THR A 548 -0.22 -22.94 3.63
CA THR A 548 -1.07 -22.19 4.58
C THR A 548 -2.38 -21.72 3.94
N GLY A 549 -2.39 -21.48 2.62
CA GLY A 549 -3.53 -20.90 1.91
C GLY A 549 -3.89 -19.48 2.36
N ILE A 550 -3.08 -18.81 3.19
CA ILE A 550 -3.35 -17.46 3.65
C ILE A 550 -3.20 -16.50 2.46
N LYS A 551 -4.26 -15.75 2.16
CA LYS A 551 -4.32 -14.90 0.98
C LYS A 551 -3.22 -13.83 1.00
N ASP A 552 -2.53 -13.72 -0.13
CA ASP A 552 -1.42 -12.79 -0.39
C ASP A 552 -0.17 -13.04 0.49
N PHE A 553 -0.12 -14.12 1.30
CA PHE A 553 1.07 -14.47 2.08
C PHE A 553 2.14 -15.07 1.17
N GLN A 554 3.29 -14.42 1.06
CA GLN A 554 4.42 -14.88 0.25
C GLN A 554 5.68 -15.04 1.10
N PRO A 555 6.46 -16.13 0.90
CA PRO A 555 7.79 -16.29 1.48
C PRO A 555 8.78 -15.29 0.84
N GLU A 556 9.86 -14.94 1.53
CA GLU A 556 10.89 -14.02 1.00
C GLU A 556 11.44 -14.51 -0.34
N THR A 557 11.60 -15.83 -0.50
CA THR A 557 12.06 -16.51 -1.72
C THR A 557 11.23 -16.19 -2.96
N ARG A 558 9.96 -15.80 -2.79
CA ARG A 558 9.00 -15.52 -3.88
C ARG A 558 8.57 -14.07 -3.99
N ILE A 559 8.94 -13.22 -3.03
CA ILE A 559 8.77 -11.77 -3.15
C ILE A 559 9.72 -11.27 -4.24
N ALA A 560 9.15 -10.94 -5.40
CA ALA A 560 9.89 -10.36 -6.51
C ALA A 560 10.34 -8.94 -6.13
N ILE A 561 11.66 -8.69 -6.16
CA ILE A 561 12.24 -7.39 -5.83
C ILE A 561 13.00 -6.79 -7.01
N SER A 562 12.93 -5.47 -7.09
CA SER A 562 13.51 -4.67 -8.15
C SER A 562 15.04 -4.69 -8.21
N SER A 563 15.56 -4.55 -9.42
CA SER A 563 16.99 -4.44 -9.71
C SER A 563 17.68 -3.25 -9.04
N ILE A 564 16.92 -2.25 -8.58
CA ILE A 564 17.45 -1.14 -7.74
C ILE A 564 18.10 -1.65 -6.45
N TYR A 565 17.62 -2.76 -5.89
CA TYR A 565 18.13 -3.37 -4.65
C TYR A 565 19.25 -4.38 -4.86
N LYS A 566 19.70 -4.60 -6.11
CA LYS A 566 20.65 -5.68 -6.42
C LYS A 566 21.93 -5.61 -5.59
N GLN A 567 22.50 -4.43 -5.42
CA GLN A 567 23.70 -4.28 -4.58
C GLN A 567 23.40 -4.50 -3.09
N GLU A 568 22.34 -3.91 -2.55
CA GLU A 568 21.97 -4.08 -1.13
C GLU A 568 21.87 -5.58 -0.80
N PHE A 569 21.23 -6.35 -1.67
CA PHE A 569 21.09 -7.79 -1.52
C PHE A 569 22.42 -8.56 -1.62
N GLU A 570 23.41 -8.06 -2.37
CA GLU A 570 24.75 -8.64 -2.43
C GLU A 570 25.61 -8.28 -1.20
N ASP A 571 25.49 -7.05 -0.69
CA ASP A 571 26.26 -6.54 0.45
C ASP A 571 25.69 -7.00 1.82
N LEU A 572 24.36 -7.16 1.92
CA LEU A 572 23.61 -7.51 3.14
C LEU A 572 22.95 -8.90 3.04
N SER A 573 23.71 -9.88 2.57
CA SER A 573 23.24 -11.25 2.26
C SER A 573 22.80 -12.11 3.46
N TYR A 574 22.91 -11.60 4.70
CA TYR A 574 22.50 -12.30 5.92
C TYR A 574 21.47 -11.48 6.70
N THR A 575 20.28 -12.04 6.89
CA THR A 575 19.19 -11.42 7.65
C THR A 575 18.87 -12.23 8.90
N ARG A 576 18.56 -11.53 9.99
CA ARG A 576 18.00 -12.11 11.21
C ARG A 576 16.59 -11.58 11.40
N LEU A 577 15.61 -12.49 11.45
CA LEU A 577 14.25 -12.19 11.90
C LEU A 577 14.19 -12.25 13.43
N TRP A 578 13.15 -11.68 14.02
CA TRP A 578 12.87 -11.71 15.46
C TRP A 578 11.39 -11.57 15.75
N LEU A 579 10.87 -12.32 16.71
CA LEU A 579 9.56 -12.06 17.33
C LEU A 579 9.76 -11.21 18.59
N GLY A 580 8.97 -10.16 18.77
CA GLY A 580 9.07 -9.30 19.97
C GLY A 580 7.85 -8.42 20.18
N PRO A 581 7.86 -7.57 21.22
CA PRO A 581 6.75 -6.67 21.52
C PRO A 581 6.50 -5.68 20.39
N ASN A 582 5.24 -5.50 20.03
CA ASN A 582 4.79 -4.45 19.12
C ASN A 582 4.58 -3.17 19.90
N ASP A 583 5.34 -2.11 19.58
CA ASP A 583 5.21 -0.83 20.27
C ASP A 583 3.84 -0.14 20.06
N LYS A 584 3.14 -0.46 18.97
CA LYS A 584 1.75 -0.04 18.72
C LYS A 584 0.71 -0.91 19.47
N GLY A 585 1.15 -2.01 20.07
CA GLY A 585 0.31 -3.03 20.70
C GLY A 585 -0.01 -2.82 22.17
N PHE A 586 0.69 -1.92 22.87
CA PHE A 586 0.46 -1.63 24.29
C PHE A 586 0.77 -0.16 24.65
N GLN A 587 0.23 0.28 25.78
CA GLN A 587 0.47 1.59 26.38
C GLN A 587 0.57 1.52 27.90
N VAL A 588 1.43 2.36 28.49
CA VAL A 588 1.48 2.62 29.93
C VAL A 588 0.69 3.91 30.23
N ALA A 589 -0.17 3.89 31.23
CA ALA A 589 -1.05 5.02 31.56
C ALA A 589 -1.18 5.24 33.06
N HIS A 590 -1.87 6.32 33.47
CA HIS A 590 -2.19 6.63 34.87
C HIS A 590 -0.95 6.67 35.77
N GLN A 591 0.01 7.52 35.41
CA GLN A 591 1.29 7.71 36.11
C GLN A 591 2.17 6.44 36.20
N GLY A 592 1.91 5.43 35.35
CA GLY A 592 2.63 4.16 35.36
C GLY A 592 1.85 3.02 36.02
N ASN A 593 0.69 3.30 36.61
CA ASN A 593 -0.12 2.32 37.34
C ASN A 593 -0.99 1.43 36.45
N ASN A 594 -1.17 1.77 35.17
CA ASN A 594 -1.94 0.97 34.21
C ASN A 594 -1.07 0.52 33.02
N LEU A 595 -1.21 -0.74 32.62
CA LEU A 595 -0.70 -1.30 31.38
C LEU A 595 -1.88 -1.83 30.54
N ILE A 596 -1.99 -1.35 29.30
CA ILE A 596 -3.18 -1.56 28.47
C ILE A 596 -2.75 -2.10 27.10
N PHE A 597 -3.48 -3.07 26.56
CA PHE A 597 -3.12 -3.76 25.31
C PHE A 597 -4.20 -3.60 24.24
N ALA A 598 -3.76 -3.47 22.98
CA ALA A 598 -4.57 -3.85 21.82
C ALA A 598 -4.58 -5.38 21.69
N ARG A 599 -5.34 -5.91 20.73
CA ARG A 599 -5.38 -7.36 20.44
C ARG A 599 -3.99 -7.95 20.18
N ASN A 600 -3.19 -7.29 19.34
CA ASN A 600 -1.85 -7.74 18.97
C ASN A 600 -0.78 -6.93 19.72
N ALA A 601 -0.01 -7.62 20.56
CA ALA A 601 1.17 -7.09 21.25
C ALA A 601 2.48 -7.69 20.72
N THR A 602 2.42 -8.52 19.66
CA THR A 602 3.59 -9.12 19.00
C THR A 602 3.81 -8.52 17.60
N GLN A 603 5.07 -8.39 17.21
CA GLN A 603 5.51 -8.10 15.85
C GLN A 603 6.73 -8.97 15.48
N VAL A 604 6.97 -9.13 14.19
CA VAL A 604 8.24 -9.56 13.62
C VAL A 604 9.07 -8.33 13.23
N TYR A 605 10.36 -8.33 13.53
CA TYR A 605 11.30 -7.34 13.03
C TYR A 605 12.56 -8.03 12.50
N ALA A 606 13.37 -7.33 11.72
CA ALA A 606 14.62 -7.88 11.20
C ALA A 606 15.71 -6.82 11.05
N ALA A 607 16.94 -7.32 10.97
CA ALA A 607 18.10 -6.56 10.56
C ALA A 607 18.94 -7.44 9.64
N SER A 608 19.53 -6.81 8.64
CA SER A 608 20.45 -7.46 7.72
C SER A 608 21.89 -7.10 8.09
N SER A 609 22.85 -7.90 7.67
CA SER A 609 24.24 -7.77 8.10
C SER A 609 25.18 -8.28 7.02
N ASN A 610 26.41 -7.77 7.02
CA ASN A 610 27.47 -8.31 6.20
C ASN A 610 28.25 -9.38 7.01
N PRO A 611 28.37 -10.63 6.54
CA PRO A 611 29.03 -11.71 7.30
C PRO A 611 30.52 -11.47 7.53
N LEU A 612 31.15 -10.57 6.75
CA LEU A 612 32.55 -10.16 6.91
C LEU A 612 32.72 -9.00 7.92
N LYS A 613 31.60 -8.45 8.43
CA LYS A 613 31.53 -7.41 9.46
C LYS A 613 30.55 -7.81 10.58
N PRO A 614 30.80 -8.92 11.30
CA PRO A 614 29.91 -9.35 12.39
C PRO A 614 29.75 -8.25 13.45
N GLY A 615 28.56 -8.18 14.05
CA GLY A 615 28.21 -7.16 15.05
C GLY A 615 27.71 -5.84 14.49
N ILE A 616 27.84 -5.59 13.18
CA ILE A 616 27.22 -4.44 12.49
C ILE A 616 25.92 -4.92 11.83
N GLU A 617 24.79 -4.50 12.39
CA GLU A 617 23.45 -4.76 11.88
C GLU A 617 22.90 -3.49 11.20
N GLU A 618 22.36 -3.63 9.99
CA GLU A 618 21.72 -2.59 9.18
C GLU A 618 20.20 -2.84 9.04
N PRO A 619 19.39 -1.83 8.68
CA PRO A 619 17.98 -2.03 8.39
C PRO A 619 17.75 -3.14 7.35
N ALA A 620 16.72 -3.96 7.57
CA ALA A 620 16.40 -5.10 6.72
C ALA A 620 16.35 -4.76 5.22
N GLY A 621 16.86 -5.66 4.37
CA GLY A 621 16.77 -5.52 2.91
C GLY A 621 15.32 -5.44 2.39
N ALA A 622 15.14 -5.02 1.14
CA ALA A 622 13.80 -4.74 0.59
C ALA A 622 12.82 -5.93 0.59
N SER A 623 13.29 -7.15 0.27
CA SER A 623 12.47 -8.37 0.25
C SER A 623 11.97 -8.75 1.65
N VAL A 624 12.88 -8.75 2.62
CA VAL A 624 12.60 -8.96 4.04
C VAL A 624 11.64 -7.89 4.56
N SER A 625 11.87 -6.62 4.22
CA SER A 625 11.00 -5.50 4.62
C SER A 625 9.56 -5.70 4.14
N ALA A 626 9.36 -6.24 2.93
CA ALA A 626 8.04 -6.57 2.40
C ALA A 626 7.40 -7.75 3.16
N PHE A 627 8.15 -8.84 3.41
CA PHE A 627 7.68 -9.98 4.22
C PHE A 627 7.24 -9.55 5.62
N LEU A 628 8.10 -8.80 6.33
CA LEU A 628 7.82 -8.25 7.66
C LEU A 628 6.59 -7.36 7.68
N SER A 629 6.49 -6.45 6.71
CA SER A 629 5.37 -5.52 6.61
C SER A 629 4.08 -6.30 6.45
N TRP A 630 4.02 -7.25 5.51
CA TRP A 630 2.87 -8.13 5.33
C TRP A 630 2.55 -8.89 6.62
N TRP A 631 3.53 -9.55 7.25
CA TRP A 631 3.32 -10.35 8.45
C TRP A 631 2.72 -9.54 9.61
N ASN A 632 3.31 -8.39 9.91
CA ASN A 632 2.87 -7.54 11.03
C ASN A 632 1.48 -6.98 10.81
N ASN A 633 1.17 -6.64 9.56
CA ASN A 633 -0.13 -6.15 9.13
C ASN A 633 -1.21 -7.24 9.15
N HIS A 634 -0.81 -8.53 9.04
CA HIS A 634 -1.70 -9.69 8.97
C HIS A 634 -1.53 -10.69 10.13
N TYR A 635 -0.97 -10.25 11.26
CA TYR A 635 -0.64 -11.11 12.40
C TYR A 635 -1.84 -11.93 12.92
N GLU A 636 -3.04 -11.35 12.96
CA GLU A 636 -4.26 -12.06 13.39
C GLU A 636 -4.65 -13.22 12.47
N GLU A 637 -4.29 -13.17 11.19
CA GLU A 637 -4.60 -14.22 10.23
C GLU A 637 -3.57 -15.35 10.33
N VAL A 638 -2.30 -15.00 10.51
CA VAL A 638 -1.24 -15.94 10.87
C VAL A 638 -1.59 -16.67 12.18
N ALA A 639 -2.04 -15.94 13.19
CA ALA A 639 -2.46 -16.50 14.48
C ALA A 639 -3.78 -17.28 14.43
N ARG A 640 -4.70 -16.95 13.52
CA ARG A 640 -5.92 -17.74 13.27
C ARG A 640 -5.59 -19.03 12.51
N PHE A 641 -4.61 -19.00 11.61
CA PHE A 641 -4.16 -20.19 10.88
C PHE A 641 -3.35 -21.11 11.80
N GLU A 642 -2.26 -20.63 12.40
CA GLU A 642 -1.43 -21.36 13.36
C GLU A 642 -1.62 -20.79 14.78
N PRO A 643 -2.42 -21.47 15.62
CA PRO A 643 -2.84 -20.92 16.90
C PRO A 643 -1.71 -20.76 17.94
N GLN A 644 -0.54 -21.39 17.75
CA GLN A 644 0.62 -21.10 18.60
C GLN A 644 1.09 -19.64 18.51
N TYR A 645 0.80 -18.89 17.44
CA TYR A 645 1.06 -17.44 17.43
C TYR A 645 0.07 -16.66 18.31
N GLN A 646 -1.19 -17.07 18.43
CA GLN A 646 -2.11 -16.45 19.41
C GLN A 646 -1.61 -16.70 20.85
N ARG A 647 -1.10 -17.90 21.12
CA ARG A 647 -0.47 -18.24 22.40
C ARG A 647 0.81 -17.45 22.65
N LEU A 648 1.66 -17.27 21.63
CA LEU A 648 2.83 -16.39 21.69
C LEU A 648 2.43 -14.96 22.02
N ASN A 649 1.34 -14.44 21.44
CA ASN A 649 0.83 -13.11 21.75
C ASN A 649 0.39 -12.99 23.23
N GLN A 650 -0.23 -14.02 23.82
CA GLN A 650 -0.48 -14.04 25.26
C GLN A 650 0.82 -14.10 26.08
N ILE A 651 1.79 -14.94 25.70
CA ILE A 651 3.12 -14.98 26.32
C ILE A 651 3.79 -13.61 26.28
N MET A 652 3.68 -12.89 25.15
CA MET A 652 4.21 -11.53 24.98
C MET A 652 3.53 -10.54 25.93
N LYS A 653 2.20 -10.52 25.99
CA LYS A 653 1.43 -9.66 26.90
C LYS A 653 1.74 -9.94 28.37
N TRP A 654 1.79 -11.20 28.79
CA TRP A 654 2.14 -11.56 30.16
C TRP A 654 3.60 -11.27 30.51
N SER A 655 4.53 -11.42 29.56
CA SER A 655 5.93 -10.98 29.74
C SER A 655 6.04 -9.46 29.94
N LEU A 656 5.20 -8.68 29.25
CA LEU A 656 5.09 -7.23 29.43
C LEU A 656 4.49 -6.89 30.81
N VAL A 657 3.41 -7.55 31.26
CA VAL A 657 2.85 -7.37 32.61
C VAL A 657 3.92 -7.63 33.69
N ILE A 658 4.61 -8.77 33.62
CA ILE A 658 5.63 -9.16 34.60
C ILE A 658 6.79 -8.16 34.61
N ASN A 659 7.31 -7.77 33.45
CA ASN A 659 8.43 -6.81 33.38
C ASN A 659 8.03 -5.40 33.82
N TRP A 660 6.79 -4.97 33.56
CA TRP A 660 6.24 -3.72 34.07
C TRP A 660 6.09 -3.72 35.60
N LEU A 661 5.62 -4.82 36.20
CA LEU A 661 5.60 -5.00 37.65
C LEU A 661 7.02 -5.02 38.26
N ASN A 662 7.99 -5.63 37.56
CA ASN A 662 9.39 -5.66 38.00
C ASN A 662 10.09 -4.29 37.88
N ASP A 663 9.72 -3.44 36.92
CA ASP A 663 10.31 -2.10 36.77
C ASP A 663 9.66 -1.07 37.73
N SER A 664 8.36 -1.22 38.02
CA SER A 664 7.62 -0.41 39.01
C SER A 664 7.85 -0.83 40.47
N GLY A 665 8.63 -1.89 40.73
CA GLY A 665 8.88 -2.42 42.08
C GLY A 665 7.71 -3.22 42.69
N GLN A 666 6.67 -3.50 41.90
CA GLN A 666 5.43 -4.16 42.32
C GLN A 666 5.43 -5.69 42.09
N SER A 667 6.62 -6.30 41.90
CA SER A 667 6.78 -7.73 41.59
C SER A 667 6.15 -8.69 42.60
N ASN A 668 5.92 -8.23 43.83
CA ASN A 668 5.41 -9.04 44.93
C ASN A 668 3.90 -9.36 44.77
N THR A 669 3.17 -8.58 43.95
CA THR A 669 1.77 -8.86 43.56
C THR A 669 1.58 -10.24 42.92
N LEU A 670 2.66 -10.85 42.41
CA LEU A 670 2.68 -12.17 41.80
C LEU A 670 3.58 -13.18 42.54
N GLU A 671 3.98 -12.91 43.78
CA GLU A 671 4.91 -13.76 44.54
C GLU A 671 4.37 -15.18 44.78
N PHE A 672 3.05 -15.36 44.81
CA PHE A 672 2.43 -16.69 44.86
C PHE A 672 2.84 -17.60 43.69
N LEU A 673 3.28 -17.05 42.56
CA LEU A 673 3.79 -17.81 41.42
C LEU A 673 5.10 -18.56 41.72
N GLU A 674 5.85 -18.22 42.78
CA GLU A 674 7.05 -18.98 43.18
C GLU A 674 6.72 -20.42 43.58
N LYS A 675 5.51 -20.65 44.13
CA LYS A 675 5.05 -21.96 44.60
C LYS A 675 4.41 -22.82 43.49
N VAL A 676 4.18 -22.25 42.31
CA VAL A 676 3.58 -22.97 41.18
C VAL A 676 4.62 -23.92 40.57
N ASN A 677 4.34 -25.22 40.59
CA ASN A 677 5.22 -26.24 40.06
C ASN A 677 5.26 -26.22 38.52
N VAL A 678 6.39 -25.78 37.97
CA VAL A 678 6.69 -25.79 36.53
C VAL A 678 7.53 -27.02 36.19
N LYS A 679 7.20 -27.71 35.09
CA LYS A 679 7.96 -28.86 34.58
C LYS A 679 8.88 -28.45 33.40
N PRO A 680 10.21 -28.42 33.58
CA PRO A 680 11.18 -28.09 32.54
C PRO A 680 11.74 -29.37 31.86
N ASP A 681 10.90 -30.37 31.61
CA ASP A 681 11.28 -31.72 31.15
C ASP A 681 11.05 -31.97 29.65
N ASN A 682 10.48 -31.01 28.91
CA ASN A 682 10.31 -31.13 27.47
C ASN A 682 11.65 -31.07 26.73
N TRP A 683 11.69 -31.72 25.56
CA TRP A 683 12.74 -31.63 24.56
C TRP A 683 12.06 -31.45 23.21
N PHE A 684 12.41 -30.42 22.44
CA PHE A 684 11.57 -29.98 21.31
C PHE A 684 11.16 -31.10 20.31
N PRO A 685 12.05 -32.00 19.86
CA PRO A 685 11.69 -33.11 18.96
C PRO A 685 10.66 -34.09 19.53
N ASP A 686 10.55 -34.20 20.85
CA ASP A 686 9.60 -35.09 21.53
C ASP A 686 8.31 -34.35 21.85
N TRP A 687 8.41 -33.07 22.25
CA TRP A 687 7.27 -32.16 22.42
C TRP A 687 6.46 -32.00 21.14
N VAL A 688 7.12 -31.75 20.00
CA VAL A 688 6.44 -31.47 18.73
C VAL A 688 5.67 -32.69 18.21
N LYS A 689 6.22 -33.90 18.42
CA LYS A 689 5.52 -35.17 18.16
C LYS A 689 4.30 -35.35 19.07
N LYS A 690 4.44 -35.02 20.36
CA LYS A 690 3.38 -35.12 21.37
C LYS A 690 2.20 -34.16 21.10
N GLN A 691 2.44 -33.00 20.50
CA GLN A 691 1.35 -32.08 20.13
C GLN A 691 0.49 -32.62 18.97
N GLY A 692 1.05 -33.45 18.09
CA GLY A 692 0.32 -34.11 17.01
C GLY A 692 -0.53 -33.13 16.19
N ASP A 693 -1.81 -33.46 16.00
CA ASP A 693 -2.72 -32.70 15.13
C ASP A 693 -3.00 -31.24 15.53
N ARG A 694 -2.51 -30.79 16.70
CA ARG A 694 -2.69 -29.40 17.19
C ARG A 694 -1.90 -28.35 16.42
N LEU A 695 -0.75 -28.71 15.86
CA LEU A 695 0.16 -27.83 15.12
C LEU A 695 -0.16 -27.90 13.62
N LYS A 696 -0.18 -26.82 12.85
CA LYS A 696 -0.49 -26.88 11.40
C LYS A 696 0.67 -27.44 10.57
N PHE A 697 1.90 -27.05 10.87
CA PHE A 697 3.08 -27.60 10.19
C PHE A 697 3.29 -29.06 10.57
N ARG A 698 3.44 -29.94 9.57
CA ARG A 698 3.52 -31.40 9.73
C ARG A 698 4.91 -32.01 9.55
N ARG A 699 5.77 -31.38 8.74
CA ARG A 699 6.99 -31.98 8.17
C ARG A 699 8.20 -31.97 9.11
N TRP A 700 7.97 -32.22 10.40
CA TRP A 700 9.02 -32.15 11.44
C TRP A 700 10.11 -33.22 11.24
N GLU A 701 9.80 -34.32 10.55
CA GLU A 701 10.73 -35.37 10.15
C GLU A 701 11.73 -34.93 9.08
N LYS A 702 11.45 -33.84 8.33
CA LYS A 702 12.41 -33.23 7.39
C LYS A 702 13.46 -32.38 8.10
N ILE A 703 13.21 -31.98 9.34
CA ILE A 703 14.11 -31.13 10.12
C ILE A 703 15.08 -32.02 10.90
N LYS A 704 16.35 -31.98 10.50
CA LYS A 704 17.41 -32.80 11.09
C LYS A 704 17.86 -32.24 12.44
N PHE A 705 17.13 -32.59 13.50
CA PHE A 705 17.59 -32.41 14.87
C PHE A 705 18.83 -33.25 15.17
N LEU A 706 19.75 -32.67 15.91
CA LEU A 706 21.04 -33.26 16.29
C LEU A 706 20.95 -33.84 17.72
N PRO A 707 21.81 -34.81 18.08
CA PRO A 707 21.78 -35.43 19.41
C PRO A 707 21.94 -34.43 20.57
N LYS A 708 21.41 -34.79 21.75
CA LYS A 708 21.65 -34.05 23.00
C LYS A 708 23.16 -33.86 23.22
N ASN A 709 23.57 -32.67 23.67
CA ASN A 709 24.98 -32.29 23.86
C ASN A 709 25.83 -32.24 22.58
N TYR A 710 25.24 -32.11 21.38
CA TYR A 710 25.97 -31.97 20.12
C TYR A 710 27.00 -30.84 20.20
N LYS A 711 28.29 -31.18 20.06
CA LYS A 711 29.43 -30.23 20.15
C LYS A 711 29.42 -29.37 21.42
N GLY A 712 28.79 -29.83 22.50
CA GLY A 712 28.70 -29.12 23.78
C GLY A 712 27.45 -28.25 23.96
N THR A 713 26.52 -28.18 22.99
CA THR A 713 25.26 -27.43 23.17
C THR A 713 24.37 -28.12 24.20
N LYS A 714 24.07 -27.45 25.32
CA LYS A 714 23.20 -28.01 26.38
C LYS A 714 21.72 -28.07 25.99
N THR A 715 21.38 -27.52 24.84
CA THR A 715 20.04 -27.27 24.31
C THR A 715 19.86 -27.98 22.97
N GLU A 716 18.63 -27.94 22.46
CA GLU A 716 18.26 -28.49 21.16
C GLU A 716 19.10 -27.89 20.05
N ALA A 717 19.71 -28.74 19.24
CA ALA A 717 20.46 -28.36 18.06
C ALA A 717 19.85 -29.02 16.82
N LEU A 718 20.00 -28.39 15.66
CA LEU A 718 19.59 -28.89 14.36
C LEU A 718 20.61 -28.50 13.29
N SER A 719 20.67 -29.25 12.19
CA SER A 719 21.41 -28.80 11.00
C SER A 719 20.81 -27.48 10.48
N LEU A 720 21.64 -26.65 9.85
CA LEU A 720 21.19 -25.42 9.19
C LEU A 720 20.03 -25.73 8.22
N VAL A 721 18.87 -25.15 8.48
CA VAL A 721 17.70 -25.26 7.59
C VAL A 721 17.96 -24.41 6.35
N LYS A 722 17.64 -24.96 5.17
CA LYS A 722 17.78 -24.29 3.87
C LYS A 722 16.41 -23.89 3.32
N SER A 723 16.35 -22.79 2.59
CA SER A 723 15.17 -22.44 1.79
C SER A 723 14.96 -23.38 0.60
N GLU A 724 13.82 -23.23 -0.08
CA GLU A 724 13.73 -23.69 -1.47
C GLU A 724 14.81 -23.04 -2.35
N GLU A 725 15.14 -23.65 -3.48
CA GLU A 725 15.97 -22.99 -4.49
C GLU A 725 15.14 -21.91 -5.19
N PHE A 726 15.62 -20.67 -5.12
CA PHE A 726 15.01 -19.53 -5.79
C PHE A 726 16.06 -18.80 -6.64
N ALA A 727 15.58 -18.16 -7.71
CA ALA A 727 16.40 -17.32 -8.57
C ALA A 727 16.22 -15.85 -8.19
N ARG A 728 17.33 -15.12 -8.00
CA ARG A 728 17.29 -13.67 -7.77
C ARG A 728 18.44 -12.98 -8.49
N PHE A 729 18.11 -11.95 -9.29
CA PHE A 729 19.06 -11.22 -10.15
C PHE A 729 19.96 -12.11 -11.03
N GLY A 730 19.39 -13.20 -11.57
CA GLY A 730 20.08 -14.19 -12.39
C GLY A 730 20.89 -15.27 -11.64
N LYS A 731 21.04 -15.17 -10.31
CA LYS A 731 21.67 -16.21 -9.48
C LYS A 731 20.62 -17.27 -9.16
N LYS A 732 20.77 -18.49 -9.71
CA LYS A 732 19.73 -19.55 -9.68
C LYS A 732 19.64 -20.40 -8.42
N GLN A 733 20.61 -20.31 -7.51
CA GLN A 733 20.68 -21.16 -6.31
C GLN A 733 21.17 -20.34 -5.12
N GLN A 734 20.25 -19.99 -4.23
CA GLN A 734 20.56 -19.35 -2.95
C GLN A 734 19.77 -20.03 -1.83
N TYR A 735 20.37 -20.10 -0.65
CA TYR A 735 19.77 -20.68 0.55
C TYR A 735 19.88 -19.67 1.69
N PHE A 736 18.78 -19.38 2.37
CA PHE A 736 18.75 -18.53 3.56
C PHE A 736 18.96 -19.33 4.86
N TYR A 737 19.48 -18.64 5.89
CA TYR A 737 19.75 -19.16 7.24
C TYR A 737 19.52 -18.02 8.26
N GLY A 738 19.02 -18.28 9.48
CA GLY A 738 18.65 -17.20 10.42
C GLY A 738 18.60 -17.55 11.93
N GLY A 739 18.51 -16.51 12.80
CA GLY A 739 18.55 -16.63 14.27
C GLY A 739 18.13 -15.37 15.06
N VAL A 740 17.68 -15.50 16.33
CA VAL A 740 16.65 -14.63 17.00
C VAL A 740 17.07 -14.10 18.40
N SER A 741 16.13 -13.60 19.24
CA SER A 741 16.16 -12.96 20.58
C SER A 741 14.75 -12.41 20.90
N LEU A 742 14.36 -12.17 22.16
CA LEU A 742 13.07 -11.53 22.54
C LEU A 742 13.22 -10.14 23.21
N ALA A 743 12.10 -9.65 23.78
CA ALA A 743 11.90 -8.45 24.59
C ALA A 743 12.95 -8.21 25.68
N ARG A 744 13.05 -6.95 26.15
CA ARG A 744 14.00 -6.54 27.21
C ARG A 744 13.36 -5.55 28.18
N ARG A 745 13.68 -5.67 29.47
CA ARG A 745 13.20 -4.85 30.60
C ARG A 745 13.35 -3.35 30.39
N GLY A 746 14.39 -2.90 29.67
CA GLY A 746 14.62 -1.49 29.34
C GLY A 746 13.52 -0.82 28.51
N MET A 747 12.53 -1.57 28.03
CA MET A 747 11.39 -1.08 27.25
C MET A 747 10.48 -0.09 28.00
N PHE A 748 10.28 -0.27 29.31
CA PHE A 748 9.37 0.59 30.09
C PHE A 748 10.01 1.93 30.50
N ARG A 749 11.32 1.94 30.80
CA ARG A 749 12.07 3.15 31.16
C ARG A 749 12.12 4.22 30.06
N ASN A 750 11.96 3.79 28.81
CA ASN A 750 11.93 4.66 27.64
C ASN A 750 10.50 5.05 27.22
N ARG A 751 9.48 4.77 28.05
CA ARG A 751 8.07 5.04 27.77
C ARG A 751 7.45 5.88 28.88
N THR A 752 7.27 7.17 28.61
CA THR A 752 6.43 8.05 29.40
C THR A 752 5.03 7.46 29.56
N PRO A 753 4.48 7.34 30.79
CA PRO A 753 3.08 7.04 30.98
C PRO A 753 2.17 8.14 30.41
N LEU A 754 1.00 7.78 29.89
CA LEU A 754 -0.09 8.73 29.70
C LEU A 754 -0.48 9.33 31.05
N SER A 755 -0.28 10.64 31.21
CA SER A 755 -0.73 11.44 32.35
C SER A 755 -1.96 12.25 31.97
N GLU A 756 -2.85 12.48 32.93
CA GLU A 756 -3.99 13.40 32.79
C GLU A 756 -3.55 14.86 32.54
N THR A 757 -2.29 15.17 32.85
CA THR A 757 -1.69 16.52 32.75
C THR A 757 -1.03 16.82 31.39
N ILE A 758 -1.08 15.92 30.41
CA ILE A 758 -0.45 16.17 29.10
C ILE A 758 -1.31 17.16 28.32
N GLU A 759 -0.75 18.33 27.94
CA GLU A 759 -1.42 19.41 27.19
C GLU A 759 -1.80 19.06 25.73
N LEU A 760 -1.79 17.78 25.37
CA LEU A 760 -2.10 17.27 24.05
C LEU A 760 -3.61 17.08 23.92
N ASN A 761 -4.19 17.47 22.77
CA ASN A 761 -5.60 17.20 22.51
C ASN A 761 -5.83 15.68 22.32
N LYS A 762 -6.71 15.08 23.12
CA LYS A 762 -6.94 13.62 23.16
C LYS A 762 -7.13 12.93 21.78
N PRO A 763 -7.78 13.53 20.74
CA PRO A 763 -7.83 12.98 19.37
C PRO A 763 -6.47 12.58 18.76
N SER A 764 -5.39 13.26 19.15
CA SER A 764 -4.02 12.97 18.68
C SER A 764 -3.29 11.87 19.45
N PHE A 765 -3.83 11.35 20.56
CA PHE A 765 -3.13 10.31 21.30
C PHE A 765 -3.03 9.00 20.48
N ARG A 766 -1.88 8.33 20.58
CA ARG A 766 -1.57 6.99 20.04
C ARG A 766 -0.49 6.34 20.91
N SER A 767 -0.56 5.03 21.11
CA SER A 767 0.35 4.29 21.99
C SER A 767 1.81 4.19 21.53
N TYR A 768 2.12 4.70 20.34
CA TYR A 768 3.45 4.71 19.74
C TYR A 768 4.09 6.10 19.75
N ILE A 769 3.44 7.10 20.36
CA ILE A 769 4.02 8.43 20.62
C ILE A 769 5.01 8.33 21.79
N ASN A 770 6.15 8.99 21.66
CA ASN A 770 7.03 9.27 22.78
C ASN A 770 6.54 10.56 23.46
N TYR A 771 5.81 10.46 24.57
CA TYR A 771 5.16 11.62 25.17
C TYR A 771 6.15 12.63 25.79
N ASP A 772 7.38 12.24 26.16
CA ASP A 772 8.45 13.16 26.57
C ASP A 772 8.85 14.15 25.45
N SER A 773 8.55 13.80 24.19
CA SER A 773 8.88 14.63 23.03
C SER A 773 7.76 15.58 22.59
N VAL A 774 6.61 15.56 23.27
CA VAL A 774 5.45 16.41 22.95
C VAL A 774 5.75 17.86 23.32
N LYS A 775 5.58 18.76 22.34
CA LYS A 775 5.69 20.21 22.49
C LYS A 775 4.40 20.84 22.02
N VAL A 776 3.73 21.56 22.92
CA VAL A 776 2.50 22.29 22.63
C VAL A 776 2.83 23.77 22.59
N GLN A 777 2.45 24.42 21.51
CA GLN A 777 2.61 25.86 21.27
C GLN A 777 1.29 26.40 20.68
N PRO A 778 1.01 27.70 20.80
CA PRO A 778 -0.15 28.30 20.13
C PRO A 778 -0.15 27.98 18.62
N ASN A 779 -1.17 27.26 18.17
CA ASN A 779 -1.33 26.79 16.78
C ASN A 779 -0.21 25.88 16.24
N ASN A 780 0.57 25.20 17.10
CA ASN A 780 1.58 24.24 16.67
C ASN A 780 1.78 23.12 17.71
N LEU A 781 1.60 21.87 17.27
CA LEU A 781 1.85 20.67 18.05
C LEU A 781 2.98 19.87 17.39
N GLU A 782 4.07 19.61 18.09
CA GLU A 782 5.16 18.74 17.65
C GLU A 782 5.30 17.54 18.59
N PHE A 783 5.56 16.35 18.05
CA PHE A 783 5.95 15.18 18.83
C PHE A 783 6.76 14.19 17.98
N LYS A 784 7.42 13.23 18.63
CA LYS A 784 8.07 12.08 18.00
C LYS A 784 7.38 10.79 18.40
N THR A 785 7.51 9.79 17.54
CA THR A 785 7.15 8.41 17.82
C THR A 785 8.32 7.64 18.44
N LEU A 786 8.04 6.45 18.98
CA LEU A 786 9.07 5.55 19.53
C LEU A 786 10.08 5.06 18.48
N ASN A 787 9.69 4.99 17.19
CA ASN A 787 10.63 4.73 16.08
C ASN A 787 11.33 5.99 15.54
N GLY A 788 11.11 7.17 16.15
CA GLY A 788 11.83 8.41 15.85
C GLY A 788 11.23 9.29 14.74
N THR A 789 10.08 8.93 14.16
CA THR A 789 9.34 9.77 13.21
C THR A 789 8.77 10.99 13.94
N THR A 790 9.06 12.19 13.43
CA THR A 790 8.59 13.47 13.97
C THR A 790 7.33 13.93 13.24
N TYR A 791 6.29 14.30 13.98
CA TYR A 791 5.04 14.87 13.46
C TYR A 791 4.90 16.32 13.94
N ARG A 792 4.44 17.22 13.05
CA ARG A 792 4.10 18.61 13.36
C ARG A 792 2.73 18.97 12.81
N LEU A 793 1.76 19.21 13.68
CA LEU A 793 0.38 19.55 13.35
C LEU A 793 0.14 21.05 13.59
N LYS A 794 -0.36 21.76 12.57
CA LYS A 794 -0.55 23.22 12.56
C LYS A 794 -1.93 23.58 12.01
N PRO A 795 -2.89 24.07 12.82
CA PRO A 795 -4.06 24.77 12.29
C PRO A 795 -3.61 26.05 11.58
N ILE A 796 -3.81 26.13 10.26
CA ILE A 796 -3.48 27.29 9.42
C ILE A 796 -4.63 28.30 9.45
N SER A 797 -5.87 27.79 9.49
CA SER A 797 -7.08 28.58 9.67
C SER A 797 -8.20 27.72 10.25
N LYS A 798 -9.36 28.32 10.58
CA LYS A 798 -10.56 27.60 11.03
C LYS A 798 -11.00 26.45 10.10
N ASN A 799 -10.66 26.55 8.81
CA ASN A 799 -11.01 25.58 7.77
C ASN A 799 -9.80 24.81 7.21
N VAL A 800 -8.55 25.17 7.55
CA VAL A 800 -7.34 24.53 7.00
C VAL A 800 -6.40 24.08 8.12
N SER A 801 -5.96 22.84 8.09
CA SER A 801 -4.95 22.30 9.03
C SER A 801 -3.91 21.50 8.28
N LYS A 802 -2.63 21.63 8.66
CA LYS A 802 -1.50 20.96 8.01
C LYS A 802 -0.76 20.06 9.00
N THR A 803 -0.42 18.86 8.56
CA THR A 803 0.50 17.94 9.21
C THR A 803 1.79 17.87 8.40
N ILE A 804 2.94 17.87 9.05
CA ILE A 804 4.25 17.60 8.45
C ILE A 804 4.86 16.40 9.18
N VAL A 805 5.44 15.46 8.43
CA VAL A 805 6.01 14.21 8.95
C VAL A 805 7.44 14.01 8.44
N GLU A 806 8.38 13.75 9.33
CA GLU A 806 9.80 13.54 9.03
C GLU A 806 10.28 12.24 9.70
N VAL A 807 10.78 11.27 8.93
CA VAL A 807 11.36 10.05 9.48
C VAL A 807 12.83 10.25 9.85
N LYS A 808 13.35 9.43 10.76
CA LYS A 808 14.76 9.45 11.15
C LYS A 808 15.65 9.18 9.93
N SER A 809 16.80 9.85 9.83
CA SER A 809 17.70 9.90 8.66
C SER A 809 17.94 8.57 7.93
N GLU A 810 18.19 7.50 8.68
CA GLU A 810 18.51 6.16 8.20
C GLU A 810 17.29 5.32 7.79
N THR A 811 16.08 5.84 7.98
CA THR A 811 14.82 5.15 7.63
C THR A 811 14.66 5.16 6.10
N LYS A 812 14.72 3.98 5.47
CA LYS A 812 14.51 3.85 4.03
C LYS A 812 13.01 3.75 3.72
N LEU A 813 12.52 4.63 2.85
CA LEU A 813 11.12 4.68 2.40
C LEU A 813 10.99 3.82 1.14
N ARG A 814 10.55 2.55 1.27
CA ARG A 814 10.65 1.57 0.17
C ARG A 814 9.48 0.61 0.01
N SER A 815 9.29 0.15 -1.23
CA SER A 815 8.42 -0.95 -1.66
C SER A 815 9.24 -1.94 -2.53
N PRO A 816 8.71 -3.12 -2.91
CA PRO A 816 9.43 -4.08 -3.76
C PRO A 816 9.92 -3.52 -5.11
N ASN A 817 9.27 -2.48 -5.64
CA ASN A 817 9.57 -1.84 -6.93
C ASN A 817 10.13 -0.40 -6.84
N THR A 818 10.23 0.20 -5.64
CA THR A 818 10.51 1.65 -5.51
C THR A 818 11.23 2.02 -4.22
N GLU A 819 12.27 2.84 -4.32
CA GLU A 819 12.91 3.51 -3.19
C GLU A 819 12.75 5.03 -3.31
N LEU A 820 12.10 5.64 -2.31
CA LEU A 820 11.87 7.07 -2.19
C LEU A 820 12.95 7.67 -1.27
N THR A 821 13.54 8.80 -1.69
CA THR A 821 14.50 9.53 -0.84
C THR A 821 13.80 10.06 0.41
N ASN A 822 14.44 9.89 1.56
CA ASN A 822 13.95 10.40 2.84
C ASN A 822 13.75 11.94 2.76
N GLN A 823 12.48 12.37 2.75
CA GLN A 823 12.05 13.76 2.66
C GLN A 823 10.81 13.99 3.55
N PRO A 824 10.55 15.23 4.00
CA PRO A 824 9.34 15.55 4.75
C PRO A 824 8.08 15.27 3.92
N PHE A 825 7.09 14.61 4.51
CA PHE A 825 5.74 14.54 3.95
C PHE A 825 4.90 15.66 4.53
N ALA A 826 3.99 16.23 3.73
CA ALA A 826 2.99 17.16 4.20
C ALA A 826 1.59 16.68 3.81
N SER A 827 0.62 16.82 4.71
CA SER A 827 -0.80 16.60 4.42
C SER A 827 -1.59 17.80 4.91
N SER A 828 -2.47 18.36 4.08
CA SER A 828 -3.28 19.54 4.40
C SER A 828 -4.75 19.22 4.24
N ILE A 829 -5.55 19.43 5.28
CA ILE A 829 -6.99 19.20 5.29
C ILE A 829 -7.72 20.54 5.20
N THR A 830 -8.45 20.73 4.10
CA THR A 830 -9.28 21.89 3.82
C THR A 830 -10.76 21.52 3.93
N LYS A 831 -11.49 22.17 4.83
CA LYS A 831 -12.95 22.00 4.99
C LYS A 831 -13.70 22.82 3.95
N LEU A 832 -14.53 22.14 3.17
CA LEU A 832 -15.39 22.71 2.13
C LEU A 832 -16.84 22.83 2.65
N PRO A 833 -17.72 23.64 2.02
CA PRO A 833 -19.12 23.80 2.46
C PRO A 833 -19.92 22.48 2.48
N ASN A 834 -19.58 21.56 1.59
CA ASN A 834 -20.23 20.27 1.39
C ASN A 834 -19.29 19.06 1.61
N GLY A 835 -18.10 19.25 2.20
CA GLY A 835 -17.10 18.19 2.20
C GLY A 835 -15.74 18.55 2.82
N ILE A 836 -14.72 17.77 2.48
CA ILE A 836 -13.31 18.06 2.78
C ILE A 836 -12.42 17.71 1.58
N LYS A 837 -11.28 18.38 1.48
CA LYS A 837 -10.17 18.06 0.59
C LYS A 837 -8.93 17.77 1.43
N LEU A 838 -8.24 16.66 1.14
CA LEU A 838 -6.94 16.31 1.73
C LEU A 838 -5.89 16.42 0.62
N GLU A 839 -4.89 17.28 0.81
CA GLU A 839 -3.81 17.54 -0.17
C GLU A 839 -2.49 17.06 0.40
N ASN A 840 -1.82 16.15 -0.27
CA ASN A 840 -0.59 15.54 0.19
C ASN A 840 0.57 15.94 -0.72
N ALA A 841 1.72 16.21 -0.14
CA ALA A 841 2.96 16.59 -0.81
C ALA A 841 4.15 15.86 -0.18
N ILE A 842 5.23 15.72 -0.94
CA ILE A 842 6.55 15.31 -0.43
C ILE A 842 7.49 16.47 -0.75
N ASN A 843 8.12 17.00 0.30
CA ASN A 843 8.66 18.35 0.32
C ASN A 843 7.58 19.36 -0.14
N ASP A 844 7.87 20.20 -1.16
CA ASP A 844 6.92 21.16 -1.74
C ASP A 844 6.15 20.62 -2.96
N ASN A 845 6.37 19.36 -3.35
CA ASN A 845 5.86 18.80 -4.61
C ASN A 845 4.61 17.94 -4.35
N GLY A 846 3.56 18.15 -5.14
CA GLY A 846 2.28 17.44 -4.98
C GLY A 846 2.41 15.93 -5.15
N PHE A 847 1.83 15.18 -4.22
CA PHE A 847 1.81 13.72 -4.20
C PHE A 847 0.41 13.16 -4.54
N SER A 848 -0.64 13.56 -3.81
CA SER A 848 -2.02 13.17 -4.17
C SER A 848 -3.09 14.04 -3.47
N ASN A 849 -4.26 14.16 -4.08
CA ASN A 849 -5.45 14.73 -3.42
C ASN A 849 -6.51 13.66 -3.16
N LEU A 850 -7.26 13.81 -2.06
CA LEU A 850 -8.51 13.09 -1.82
C LEU A 850 -9.63 14.10 -1.54
N ASN A 851 -10.61 14.19 -2.43
CA ASN A 851 -11.79 15.02 -2.28
C ASN A 851 -12.96 14.16 -1.80
N VAL A 852 -13.61 14.55 -0.69
CA VAL A 852 -14.83 13.91 -0.20
C VAL A 852 -15.95 14.93 -0.18
N THR A 853 -16.96 14.74 -1.03
CA THR A 853 -18.02 15.70 -1.30
C THR A 853 -19.39 15.06 -1.09
N LYS A 854 -20.28 15.72 -0.35
CA LYS A 854 -21.66 15.26 -0.13
C LYS A 854 -22.47 15.36 -1.44
N THR A 855 -23.20 14.29 -1.76
CA THR A 855 -24.18 14.22 -2.86
C THR A 855 -25.61 14.22 -2.30
N HIS A 856 -26.63 14.09 -3.15
CA HIS A 856 -28.02 14.01 -2.70
C HIS A 856 -28.30 12.76 -1.84
N ASN A 857 -27.75 11.61 -2.22
CA ASN A 857 -28.01 10.29 -1.62
C ASN A 857 -26.83 9.72 -0.80
N GLY A 858 -25.81 10.54 -0.52
CA GLY A 858 -24.64 10.14 0.25
C GLY A 858 -23.41 10.98 -0.09
N PHE A 859 -22.35 10.36 -0.61
CA PHE A 859 -21.06 11.01 -0.84
C PHE A 859 -20.37 10.53 -2.13
N LYS A 860 -19.51 11.38 -2.68
CA LYS A 860 -18.52 11.07 -3.71
C LYS A 860 -17.13 11.22 -3.10
N VAL A 861 -16.25 10.26 -3.37
CA VAL A 861 -14.87 10.21 -2.92
C VAL A 861 -13.97 10.09 -4.15
N GLN A 862 -13.22 11.13 -4.46
CA GLN A 862 -12.40 11.23 -5.66
C GLN A 862 -10.93 11.33 -5.28
N PHE A 863 -10.09 10.45 -5.85
CA PHE A 863 -8.66 10.42 -5.60
C PHE A 863 -7.89 10.86 -6.85
N GLU A 864 -7.09 11.92 -6.72
CA GLU A 864 -6.36 12.54 -7.82
C GLU A 864 -4.85 12.29 -7.68
N SER A 865 -4.22 11.71 -8.70
CA SER A 865 -2.75 11.71 -8.80
C SER A 865 -2.24 13.14 -8.88
N ARG A 866 -1.16 13.43 -8.17
CA ARG A 866 -0.36 14.66 -8.39
C ARG A 866 1.01 14.29 -8.97
N GLU A 867 1.90 15.26 -9.04
CA GLU A 867 3.19 15.20 -9.73
C GLU A 867 4.00 13.93 -9.43
N ILE A 868 4.11 13.58 -8.15
CA ILE A 868 4.93 12.43 -7.71
C ILE A 868 4.21 11.10 -7.95
N ASP A 869 2.92 10.99 -7.65
CA ASP A 869 2.14 9.76 -7.86
C ASP A 869 2.00 9.44 -9.35
N ALA A 870 1.67 10.44 -10.17
CA ALA A 870 1.68 10.31 -11.64
C ALA A 870 3.09 9.96 -12.16
N GLY A 871 4.13 10.57 -11.58
CA GLY A 871 5.53 10.25 -11.83
C GLY A 871 5.85 8.77 -11.57
N TYR A 872 5.57 8.29 -10.36
CA TYR A 872 5.76 6.90 -9.95
C TYR A 872 5.00 5.93 -10.87
N GLN A 873 3.71 6.17 -11.08
CA GLN A 873 2.87 5.32 -11.94
C GLN A 873 3.43 5.25 -13.37
N LEU A 874 3.89 6.37 -13.92
CA LEU A 874 4.47 6.43 -15.26
C LEU A 874 5.85 5.74 -15.32
N ALA A 875 6.73 5.95 -14.35
CA ALA A 875 8.04 5.29 -14.30
C ALA A 875 7.92 3.78 -14.20
N SER A 876 7.01 3.29 -13.34
CA SER A 876 6.63 1.88 -13.24
C SER A 876 6.14 1.32 -14.58
N ASN A 877 5.26 2.05 -15.29
CA ASN A 877 4.79 1.65 -16.63
C ASN A 877 5.90 1.66 -17.70
N LEU A 878 6.86 2.59 -17.61
CA LEU A 878 8.01 2.66 -18.51
C LEU A 878 9.02 1.53 -18.23
N SER A 879 9.11 1.07 -16.98
CA SER A 879 10.10 0.09 -16.53
C SER A 879 10.00 -1.24 -17.29
N THR A 880 8.79 -1.78 -17.48
CA THR A 880 8.54 -3.08 -18.15
C THR A 880 8.35 -2.97 -19.66
N ALA A 881 8.10 -1.76 -20.18
CA ALA A 881 7.72 -1.59 -21.57
C ALA A 881 8.90 -1.81 -22.53
N LYS A 882 8.67 -2.60 -23.59
CA LYS A 882 9.70 -2.91 -24.61
C LYS A 882 9.94 -1.78 -25.61
N SER A 883 8.99 -0.86 -25.75
CA SER A 883 9.09 0.29 -26.67
C SER A 883 10.00 1.39 -26.13
N ASN A 884 10.42 2.30 -27.03
CA ASN A 884 11.13 3.53 -26.66
C ASN A 884 10.26 4.34 -25.65
N PRO A 885 10.83 4.83 -24.53
CA PRO A 885 10.07 5.61 -23.55
C PRO A 885 9.37 6.82 -24.16
N LEU A 886 9.98 7.50 -25.12
CA LEU A 886 9.43 8.69 -25.77
C LEU A 886 8.10 8.42 -26.47
N ASP A 887 7.95 7.27 -27.14
CA ASP A 887 6.72 6.91 -27.86
C ASP A 887 5.59 6.56 -26.88
N ILE A 888 5.94 5.92 -25.76
CA ILE A 888 5.00 5.65 -24.66
C ILE A 888 4.53 6.97 -24.04
N LEU A 889 5.46 7.89 -23.74
CA LEU A 889 5.16 9.21 -23.19
C LEU A 889 4.20 10.00 -24.08
N LYS A 890 4.48 10.06 -25.40
CA LYS A 890 3.58 10.68 -26.40
C LYS A 890 2.18 10.05 -26.40
N GLY A 891 2.07 8.75 -26.14
CA GLY A 891 0.80 8.03 -26.09
C GLY A 891 -0.04 8.23 -24.82
N LYS A 892 0.48 8.89 -23.77
CA LYS A 892 -0.23 9.02 -22.47
C LYS A 892 -1.17 10.23 -22.44
N GLU A 893 -2.36 10.01 -21.89
CA GLU A 893 -3.43 11.01 -21.78
C GLU A 893 -3.25 11.97 -20.58
N ASN A 894 -2.49 11.58 -19.56
CA ASN A 894 -2.16 12.45 -18.44
C ASN A 894 -0.87 13.28 -18.67
N VAL A 895 -0.26 13.19 -19.85
CA VAL A 895 0.94 13.94 -20.23
C VAL A 895 0.54 15.07 -21.18
N ALA A 896 0.90 16.31 -20.81
CA ALA A 896 0.70 17.49 -21.64
C ALA A 896 1.92 17.77 -22.51
N GLN A 897 3.10 17.95 -21.89
CA GLN A 897 4.34 18.29 -22.60
C GLN A 897 5.48 17.35 -22.23
N ILE A 898 6.35 17.09 -23.19
CA ILE A 898 7.56 16.28 -23.05
C ILE A 898 8.71 17.07 -23.69
N ARG A 899 9.85 17.20 -23.01
CA ARG A 899 11.09 17.68 -23.62
C ARG A 899 12.15 16.58 -23.60
N TYR A 900 12.81 16.42 -24.74
CA TYR A 900 13.77 15.35 -24.99
C TYR A 900 14.84 15.79 -25.99
N SER A 901 16.06 15.28 -25.82
CA SER A 901 17.15 15.48 -26.78
C SER A 901 17.79 14.13 -27.14
N PRO A 902 18.02 13.84 -28.43
CA PRO A 902 18.86 12.70 -28.85
C PRO A 902 20.29 12.73 -28.28
N SER A 903 20.80 13.90 -27.84
CA SER A 903 22.10 14.01 -27.15
C SER A 903 22.07 13.58 -25.68
N GLN A 904 20.88 13.44 -25.09
CA GLN A 904 20.66 12.91 -23.73
C GLN A 904 19.54 11.86 -23.79
N PRO A 905 19.74 10.73 -24.49
CA PRO A 905 18.67 9.80 -24.86
C PRO A 905 17.97 9.13 -23.67
N ASN A 906 18.57 9.20 -22.48
CA ASN A 906 18.07 8.63 -21.24
C ASN A 906 17.31 9.64 -20.37
N HIS A 907 17.21 10.92 -20.75
CA HIS A 907 16.57 11.97 -19.97
C HIS A 907 15.27 12.47 -20.65
N TYR A 908 14.16 12.37 -19.94
CA TYR A 908 12.84 12.84 -20.39
C TYR A 908 12.26 13.81 -19.36
N TYR A 909 11.91 15.01 -19.77
CA TYR A 909 11.28 16.01 -18.90
C TYR A 909 9.79 16.02 -19.25
N VAL A 910 8.92 15.75 -18.29
CA VAL A 910 7.49 15.51 -18.52
C VAL A 910 6.66 16.46 -17.65
N LYS A 911 5.70 17.15 -18.27
CA LYS A 911 4.66 17.94 -17.61
C LYS A 911 3.35 17.18 -17.70
N PHE A 912 2.75 16.87 -16.56
CA PHE A 912 1.42 16.23 -16.51
C PHE A 912 0.32 17.29 -16.70
N SER A 913 -0.83 16.89 -17.25
CA SER A 913 -1.91 17.81 -17.62
C SER A 913 -2.45 18.64 -16.45
N ASP A 914 -2.53 18.03 -15.26
CA ASP A 914 -3.04 18.67 -14.04
C ASP A 914 -1.92 19.23 -13.13
N SER A 915 -0.65 19.17 -13.58
CA SER A 915 0.54 19.51 -12.81
C SER A 915 0.96 20.97 -12.97
N SER A 916 1.40 21.59 -11.86
CA SER A 916 2.11 22.88 -11.93
C SER A 916 3.62 22.72 -12.19
N GLY A 917 4.20 21.57 -11.86
CA GLY A 917 5.63 21.28 -12.00
C GLY A 917 5.96 20.35 -13.17
N TRP A 918 7.24 20.04 -13.30
CA TRP A 918 7.76 19.01 -14.20
C TRP A 918 8.37 17.86 -13.42
N VAL A 919 8.41 16.68 -14.03
CA VAL A 919 9.17 15.52 -13.55
C VAL A 919 10.15 15.08 -14.61
N LYS A 920 11.43 15.01 -14.23
CA LYS A 920 12.52 14.48 -15.03
C LYS A 920 12.70 13.00 -14.73
N PHE A 921 12.62 12.18 -15.75
CA PHE A 921 12.87 10.75 -15.74
C PHE A 921 14.25 10.51 -16.32
N SER A 922 15.13 9.89 -15.54
CA SER A 922 16.48 9.51 -15.96
C SER A 922 16.62 7.99 -15.97
N GLU A 923 16.69 7.40 -17.15
CA GLU A 923 16.93 5.96 -17.32
C GLU A 923 18.39 5.61 -16.97
N ARG A 924 18.57 4.55 -16.17
CA ARG A 924 19.89 3.98 -15.85
C ARG A 924 19.96 2.53 -16.30
N SER A 925 21.11 2.17 -16.86
CA SER A 925 21.44 0.78 -17.19
C SER A 925 21.48 -0.07 -15.91
N ALA A 926 20.84 -1.24 -15.96
CA ALA A 926 20.69 -2.18 -14.84
C ALA A 926 22.00 -2.91 -14.43
N GLY A 927 23.17 -2.39 -14.81
CA GLY A 927 24.45 -2.96 -14.44
C GLY A 927 25.67 -2.09 -14.79
N GLY A 928 26.71 -2.19 -13.96
CA GLY A 928 28.08 -1.92 -14.42
C GLY A 928 28.79 -0.67 -13.90
N THR A 929 28.88 -0.45 -12.58
CA THR A 929 30.06 0.26 -12.01
C THR A 929 30.68 -0.42 -10.78
N GLY A 930 30.07 -1.47 -10.22
CA GLY A 930 30.58 -2.16 -9.03
C GLY A 930 30.64 -1.30 -7.76
N LYS A 931 30.08 -0.10 -7.80
CA LYS A 931 29.83 0.77 -6.65
C LYS A 931 28.35 0.69 -6.29
N PRO A 932 27.99 0.81 -5.01
CA PRO A 932 26.60 0.81 -4.62
C PRO A 932 25.81 1.92 -5.33
N PRO A 933 24.52 1.69 -5.64
CA PRO A 933 23.61 2.78 -5.85
C PRO A 933 23.56 3.55 -4.52
N THR A 934 24.38 4.59 -4.41
CA THR A 934 24.17 5.61 -3.38
C THR A 934 22.72 6.06 -3.48
N PRO A 935 21.95 6.06 -2.37
CA PRO A 935 20.59 6.60 -2.35
C PRO A 935 20.59 7.94 -3.09
N PRO A 936 19.64 8.19 -3.99
CA PRO A 936 19.82 9.22 -5.02
C PRO A 936 19.98 10.60 -4.38
N THR A 937 21.23 11.05 -4.22
CA THR A 937 21.63 12.24 -3.44
C THR A 937 21.11 13.57 -4.00
N LYS A 938 20.41 13.51 -5.15
CA LYS A 938 19.67 14.60 -5.78
C LYS A 938 18.29 14.18 -6.33
N GLY A 939 17.99 12.87 -6.37
CA GLY A 939 16.74 12.37 -6.95
C GLY A 939 15.67 12.21 -5.88
N LEU A 940 14.41 12.36 -6.29
CA LEU A 940 13.27 12.15 -5.41
C LEU A 940 13.02 10.65 -5.17
N MET A 941 13.06 9.84 -6.23
CA MET A 941 12.66 8.43 -6.19
C MET A 941 13.41 7.63 -7.25
N ALA A 942 13.67 6.35 -6.99
CA ALA A 942 14.09 5.35 -7.98
C ALA A 942 13.00 4.28 -8.13
N VAL A 943 12.61 3.97 -9.36
CA VAL A 943 11.53 3.03 -9.70
C VAL A 943 12.02 2.03 -10.74
N ALA A 944 11.83 0.75 -10.48
CA ALA A 944 11.79 -0.28 -11.51
C ALA A 944 10.92 -1.44 -11.06
N GLU A 945 10.14 -2.02 -11.96
CA GLU A 945 9.40 -3.24 -11.66
C GLU A 945 10.34 -4.44 -11.42
N PRO A 946 9.90 -5.47 -10.68
CA PRO A 946 10.75 -6.59 -10.31
C PRO A 946 10.92 -7.65 -11.43
N GLU A 947 10.52 -7.32 -12.67
CA GLU A 947 10.66 -8.19 -13.84
C GLU A 947 12.12 -8.23 -14.35
N ASP A 948 12.57 -9.40 -14.82
CA ASP A 948 13.89 -9.53 -15.44
C ASP A 948 14.02 -8.64 -16.69
N GLY A 949 15.01 -7.75 -16.69
CA GLY A 949 15.23 -6.79 -17.77
C GLY A 949 14.48 -5.46 -17.63
N ALA A 950 13.74 -5.26 -16.54
CA ALA A 950 13.07 -3.99 -16.25
C ALA A 950 14.06 -2.80 -16.14
N ARG A 951 13.69 -1.67 -16.76
CA ARG A 951 14.48 -0.44 -16.80
C ARG A 951 14.37 0.35 -15.50
N ILE A 952 15.50 0.90 -15.02
CA ILE A 952 15.55 1.73 -13.81
C ILE A 952 15.36 3.19 -14.17
N PHE A 953 14.31 3.81 -13.64
CA PHE A 953 14.04 5.24 -13.77
C PHE A 953 14.25 5.97 -12.46
N HIS A 954 15.11 6.98 -12.47
CA HIS A 954 15.22 7.97 -11.40
C HIS A 954 14.31 9.16 -11.72
N LEU A 955 13.56 9.62 -10.72
CA LEU A 955 12.64 10.75 -10.82
C LEU A 955 13.23 11.94 -10.05
N GLU A 956 13.16 13.11 -10.65
CA GLU A 956 13.52 14.40 -10.05
C GLU A 956 12.39 15.39 -10.37
N SER A 957 11.88 16.11 -9.37
CA SER A 957 10.83 17.13 -9.60
C SER A 957 11.49 18.49 -9.78
N LEU A 958 11.06 19.21 -10.83
CA LEU A 958 11.68 20.45 -11.28
C LEU A 958 10.62 21.55 -11.48
N LYS A 959 11.03 22.79 -11.21
CA LYS A 959 10.27 23.99 -11.57
C LYS A 959 10.50 24.35 -13.04
N GLU A 960 9.57 25.11 -13.62
CA GLU A 960 9.61 25.53 -15.03
C GLU A 960 10.94 26.21 -15.40
N GLU A 961 11.48 27.07 -14.52
CA GLU A 961 12.73 27.79 -14.78
C GLU A 961 13.94 26.85 -14.86
N GLN A 962 13.96 25.80 -14.03
CA GLN A 962 15.02 24.77 -14.05
C GLN A 962 14.95 23.95 -15.34
N VAL A 963 13.73 23.59 -15.77
CA VAL A 963 13.53 22.89 -17.04
C VAL A 963 13.96 23.75 -18.22
N LEU A 964 13.58 25.03 -18.28
CA LEU A 964 14.03 25.94 -19.33
C LEU A 964 15.56 26.05 -19.43
N GLN A 965 16.28 25.95 -18.30
CA GLN A 965 17.74 25.92 -18.25
C GLN A 965 18.32 24.57 -18.72
N GLU A 966 17.83 23.46 -18.17
CA GLU A 966 18.35 22.11 -18.48
C GLU A 966 17.98 21.61 -19.89
N THR A 967 16.86 22.06 -20.45
CA THR A 967 16.33 21.61 -21.75
C THR A 967 16.58 22.60 -22.89
N LYS A 968 17.53 23.52 -22.76
CA LYS A 968 17.83 24.51 -23.81
C LYS A 968 18.29 23.81 -25.10
N GLY A 969 17.50 23.93 -26.16
CA GLY A 969 17.74 23.26 -27.46
C GLY A 969 17.18 21.85 -27.57
N PHE A 970 16.38 21.39 -26.61
CA PHE A 970 15.69 20.10 -26.69
C PHE A 970 14.46 20.20 -27.60
N GLN A 971 14.04 19.07 -28.16
CA GLN A 971 12.78 18.97 -28.89
C GLN A 971 11.61 18.88 -27.89
N GLU A 972 10.56 19.65 -28.13
CA GLU A 972 9.31 19.58 -27.38
C GLU A 972 8.29 18.72 -28.15
N PHE A 973 7.58 17.86 -27.43
CA PHE A 973 6.52 17.00 -27.95
C PHE A 973 5.29 17.10 -27.06
N SER A 974 4.12 17.15 -27.68
CA SER A 974 2.83 17.05 -26.99
C SER A 974 2.51 15.59 -26.66
N GLY A 975 1.96 15.33 -25.47
CA GLY A 975 1.33 14.04 -25.16
C GLY A 975 -0.07 13.93 -25.76
N ARG A 976 -0.65 12.73 -25.81
CA ARG A 976 -2.02 12.50 -26.32
C ARG A 976 -3.07 13.31 -25.56
N GLY A 977 -2.81 13.62 -24.29
CA GLY A 977 -3.67 14.47 -23.45
C GLY A 977 -3.65 15.96 -23.77
N ALA A 978 -2.66 16.42 -24.53
CA ALA A 978 -2.58 17.81 -24.98
C ALA A 978 -3.58 18.07 -26.11
N ASN A 979 -4.85 18.19 -25.73
CA ASN A 979 -5.88 18.65 -26.64
C ASN A 979 -5.53 20.10 -27.05
N PRO A 980 -5.35 20.43 -28.35
CA PRO A 980 -4.92 21.78 -28.77
C PRO A 980 -5.99 22.87 -28.61
N GLN A 981 -7.16 22.52 -28.08
CA GLN A 981 -8.15 23.52 -27.68
C GLN A 981 -7.61 24.28 -26.46
N GLU A 982 -7.64 25.61 -26.52
CA GLU A 982 -7.15 26.49 -25.47
C GLU A 982 -7.54 25.96 -24.09
N HIS A 983 -6.54 25.70 -23.23
CA HIS A 983 -6.80 25.36 -21.84
C HIS A 983 -7.72 26.43 -21.26
N PHE A 984 -8.88 26.02 -20.74
CA PHE A 984 -9.72 26.85 -19.88
C PHE A 984 -8.85 27.33 -18.73
N ASN A 985 -8.30 28.53 -18.85
CA ASN A 985 -7.54 29.17 -17.80
C ASN A 985 -8.57 29.86 -16.91
N PRO A 986 -8.84 29.35 -15.69
CA PRO A 986 -9.94 29.86 -14.87
C PRO A 986 -9.77 31.34 -14.53
N HIS A 987 -8.54 31.88 -14.59
CA HIS A 987 -8.26 33.28 -14.33
C HIS A 987 -8.51 34.17 -15.57
N GLN A 988 -8.18 33.71 -16.78
CA GLN A 988 -8.52 34.43 -18.01
C GLN A 988 -10.01 34.31 -18.34
N GLU A 989 -10.63 33.16 -18.08
CA GLU A 989 -12.06 32.98 -18.28
C GLU A 989 -12.86 33.71 -17.19
N ALA A 990 -12.39 33.77 -15.94
CA ALA A 990 -12.96 34.69 -14.94
C ALA A 990 -12.79 36.16 -15.34
N GLN A 991 -11.69 36.56 -15.98
CA GLN A 991 -11.56 37.91 -16.54
C GLN A 991 -12.56 38.16 -17.68
N ARG A 992 -12.70 37.25 -18.65
CA ARG A 992 -13.73 37.31 -19.71
C ARG A 992 -15.16 37.35 -19.14
N LEU A 993 -15.44 36.56 -18.09
CA LEU A 993 -16.72 36.53 -17.37
C LEU A 993 -17.00 37.80 -16.54
N VAL A 994 -15.96 38.51 -16.10
CA VAL A 994 -16.09 39.83 -15.44
C VAL A 994 -16.24 40.93 -16.48
N GLU A 995 -15.65 40.78 -17.66
CA GLU A 995 -15.70 41.76 -18.77
C GLU A 995 -17.05 41.74 -19.53
N ASP A 996 -17.65 40.58 -19.80
CA ASP A 996 -19.01 40.47 -20.37
C ASP A 996 -19.72 39.15 -20.00
N PRO A 997 -20.29 39.04 -18.77
CA PRO A 997 -21.02 37.84 -18.35
C PRO A 997 -22.30 37.59 -19.18
N THR A 998 -22.83 38.62 -19.84
CA THR A 998 -24.07 38.53 -20.61
C THR A 998 -23.82 37.81 -21.93
N ARG A 999 -22.71 38.11 -22.63
CA ARG A 999 -22.31 37.39 -23.85
C ARG A 999 -22.04 35.92 -23.62
N TYR A 1000 -21.40 35.55 -22.51
CA TYR A 1000 -21.11 34.13 -22.22
C TYR A 1000 -22.41 33.31 -22.06
N ILE A 1001 -23.36 33.81 -21.26
CA ILE A 1001 -24.68 33.18 -21.09
C ILE A 1001 -25.46 33.14 -22.42
N LEU A 1002 -25.32 34.15 -23.28
CA LEU A 1002 -25.91 34.14 -24.61
C LEU A 1002 -25.27 33.07 -25.52
N ALA A 1003 -23.94 32.92 -25.48
CA ALA A 1003 -23.18 31.99 -26.31
C ALA A 1003 -23.51 30.53 -25.96
N GLU A 1004 -23.55 30.16 -24.68
CA GLU A 1004 -23.97 28.84 -24.21
C GLU A 1004 -25.41 28.52 -24.67
N LYS A 1005 -26.35 29.48 -24.52
CA LYS A 1005 -27.73 29.30 -25.00
C LYS A 1005 -27.83 29.16 -26.53
N ILE A 1006 -26.96 29.83 -27.28
CA ILE A 1006 -26.89 29.72 -28.74
C ILE A 1006 -26.31 28.36 -29.16
N ASP A 1007 -25.24 27.86 -28.53
CA ASP A 1007 -24.70 26.54 -28.88
C ASP A 1007 -25.68 25.42 -28.49
N LEU A 1008 -26.27 25.45 -27.30
CA LEU A 1008 -27.30 24.49 -26.89
C LEU A 1008 -28.49 24.48 -27.87
N GLY A 1009 -28.93 25.65 -28.34
CA GLY A 1009 -29.93 25.78 -29.40
C GLY A 1009 -29.50 25.15 -30.73
N LEU A 1010 -28.24 25.35 -31.14
CA LEU A 1010 -27.67 24.75 -32.35
C LEU A 1010 -27.46 23.24 -32.23
N GLN A 1011 -27.09 22.70 -31.06
CA GLN A 1011 -27.03 21.25 -30.84
C GLN A 1011 -28.43 20.65 -30.88
N THR A 1012 -29.42 21.30 -30.24
CA THR A 1012 -30.83 20.88 -30.27
C THR A 1012 -31.35 20.80 -31.72
N GLN A 1013 -31.09 21.82 -32.55
CA GLN A 1013 -31.45 21.79 -33.97
C GLN A 1013 -30.78 20.65 -34.78
N LYS A 1014 -29.53 20.31 -34.46
CA LYS A 1014 -28.81 19.18 -35.11
C LYS A 1014 -29.39 17.83 -34.69
N ILE A 1015 -29.77 17.68 -33.42
CA ILE A 1015 -30.46 16.50 -32.88
C ILE A 1015 -31.82 16.35 -33.57
N ASP A 1016 -32.61 17.43 -33.61
CA ASP A 1016 -33.92 17.48 -34.28
C ASP A 1016 -33.82 17.08 -35.76
N ALA A 1017 -32.82 17.58 -36.49
CA ALA A 1017 -32.58 17.24 -37.89
C ALA A 1017 -32.15 15.77 -38.08
N ALA A 1018 -31.34 15.23 -37.16
CA ALA A 1018 -30.97 13.81 -37.16
C ALA A 1018 -32.17 12.89 -36.87
N LEU A 1019 -33.06 13.28 -35.94
CA LEU A 1019 -34.29 12.56 -35.63
C LEU A 1019 -35.28 12.61 -36.80
N LYS A 1020 -35.52 13.80 -37.37
CA LYS A 1020 -36.40 13.99 -38.54
C LYS A 1020 -35.90 13.28 -39.81
N SER A 1021 -34.60 12.98 -39.90
CA SER A 1021 -34.04 12.17 -40.99
C SER A 1021 -33.96 10.66 -40.68
N GLY A 1022 -34.51 10.20 -39.55
CA GLY A 1022 -34.47 8.79 -39.13
C GLY A 1022 -33.07 8.28 -38.74
N ASN A 1023 -32.10 9.17 -38.53
CA ASN A 1023 -30.72 8.79 -38.20
C ASN A 1023 -30.51 8.78 -36.68
N TYR A 1024 -31.13 7.78 -36.03
CA TYR A 1024 -31.18 7.67 -34.57
C TYR A 1024 -29.80 7.53 -33.92
N THR A 1025 -28.85 6.82 -34.55
CA THR A 1025 -27.47 6.72 -34.05
C THR A 1025 -26.76 8.08 -34.03
N LYS A 1026 -26.95 8.90 -35.06
CA LYS A 1026 -26.41 10.27 -35.09
C LYS A 1026 -27.10 11.17 -34.08
N ALA A 1027 -28.42 11.03 -33.90
CA ALA A 1027 -29.15 11.75 -32.86
C ALA A 1027 -28.64 11.39 -31.46
N SER A 1028 -28.48 10.09 -31.13
CA SER A 1028 -27.91 9.64 -29.85
C SER A 1028 -26.55 10.24 -29.58
N ASN A 1029 -25.61 10.12 -30.53
CA ASN A 1029 -24.26 10.68 -30.38
C ASN A 1029 -24.24 12.21 -30.19
N LEU A 1030 -25.20 12.93 -30.80
CA LEU A 1030 -25.35 14.38 -30.61
C LEU A 1030 -25.98 14.71 -29.25
N ILE A 1031 -26.93 13.91 -28.78
CA ILE A 1031 -27.53 14.01 -27.44
C ILE A 1031 -26.45 13.77 -26.38
N ASP A 1032 -25.69 12.68 -26.47
CA ASP A 1032 -24.59 12.36 -25.53
C ASP A 1032 -23.54 13.47 -25.49
N LYS A 1033 -23.23 14.07 -26.65
CA LYS A 1033 -22.31 15.21 -26.74
C LYS A 1033 -22.89 16.47 -26.10
N ALA A 1034 -24.18 16.78 -26.31
CA ALA A 1034 -24.85 17.92 -25.68
C ALA A 1034 -24.96 17.75 -24.16
N ILE A 1035 -25.26 16.53 -23.67
CA ILE A 1035 -25.25 16.18 -22.24
C ILE A 1035 -23.85 16.40 -21.66
N LYS A 1036 -22.79 15.95 -22.34
CA LYS A 1036 -21.42 16.12 -21.86
C LYS A 1036 -20.96 17.59 -21.79
N LEU A 1037 -21.50 18.46 -22.66
CA LEU A 1037 -21.14 19.89 -22.71
C LEU A 1037 -21.98 20.73 -21.74
N HIS A 1038 -23.30 20.58 -21.73
CA HIS A 1038 -24.22 21.46 -20.99
C HIS A 1038 -24.97 20.77 -19.84
N GLY A 1039 -24.76 19.46 -19.61
CA GLY A 1039 -25.48 18.69 -18.57
C GLY A 1039 -25.12 19.01 -17.12
N GLN A 1040 -24.27 20.01 -16.88
CA GLN A 1040 -24.06 20.61 -15.54
C GLN A 1040 -24.85 21.91 -15.35
N ASP A 1041 -25.56 22.41 -16.37
CA ASP A 1041 -26.49 23.54 -16.23
C ASP A 1041 -27.65 23.15 -15.30
N PRO A 1042 -27.83 23.81 -14.14
CA PRO A 1042 -28.90 23.49 -13.20
C PRO A 1042 -30.32 23.70 -13.77
N ASP A 1043 -30.45 24.40 -14.91
CA ASP A 1043 -31.71 24.61 -15.61
C ASP A 1043 -32.11 23.48 -16.57
N LEU A 1044 -31.23 22.49 -16.82
CA LEU A 1044 -31.44 21.40 -17.78
C LEU A 1044 -31.76 20.05 -17.08
N MET A 1045 -33.00 19.57 -17.22
CA MET A 1045 -33.38 18.23 -16.75
C MET A 1045 -33.87 17.33 -17.90
N MET A 1046 -33.24 16.16 -18.05
CA MET A 1046 -33.71 15.08 -18.91
C MET A 1046 -33.91 13.79 -18.11
N ARG A 1047 -34.88 12.95 -18.50
CA ARG A 1047 -35.18 11.66 -17.87
C ARG A 1047 -35.42 10.59 -18.94
N GLN A 1048 -35.00 9.35 -18.67
CA GLN A 1048 -35.34 8.19 -19.49
C GLN A 1048 -36.46 7.40 -18.79
N ALA A 1049 -37.48 6.99 -19.55
CA ALA A 1049 -38.55 6.13 -19.04
C ALA A 1049 -38.27 4.67 -19.41
N LEU A 1050 -38.44 3.75 -18.45
CA LEU A 1050 -38.37 2.31 -18.69
C LEU A 1050 -39.74 1.70 -18.37
N VAL A 1051 -40.31 0.95 -19.31
CA VAL A 1051 -41.67 0.41 -19.20
C VAL A 1051 -41.58 -1.07 -18.85
N ASP A 1052 -42.03 -1.46 -17.66
CA ASP A 1052 -42.12 -2.87 -17.27
C ASP A 1052 -43.49 -3.43 -17.69
N ILE A 1053 -43.51 -4.03 -18.88
CA ILE A 1053 -44.71 -4.51 -19.55
C ILE A 1053 -45.36 -5.67 -18.78
N HIS A 1054 -44.59 -6.48 -18.06
CA HIS A 1054 -45.12 -7.65 -17.34
C HIS A 1054 -45.96 -7.30 -16.11
N GLN A 1055 -45.82 -6.08 -15.56
CA GLN A 1055 -46.60 -5.63 -14.40
C GLN A 1055 -47.65 -4.55 -14.73
N GLY A 1056 -47.66 -4.01 -15.96
CA GLY A 1056 -48.59 -2.95 -16.36
C GLY A 1056 -48.37 -1.64 -15.60
N LYS A 1057 -47.12 -1.35 -15.21
CA LYS A 1057 -46.72 -0.14 -14.46
C LYS A 1057 -45.60 0.61 -15.18
N LEU A 1058 -45.70 1.93 -15.20
CA LEU A 1058 -44.64 2.82 -15.65
C LEU A 1058 -43.69 3.11 -14.49
N ASN A 1059 -42.40 2.81 -14.63
CA ASN A 1059 -41.37 3.13 -13.65
C ASN A 1059 -40.40 4.17 -14.23
N LEU A 1060 -40.55 5.43 -13.81
CA LEU A 1060 -39.63 6.50 -14.17
C LEU A 1060 -38.39 6.43 -13.27
N GLN A 1061 -37.27 5.94 -13.80
CA GLN A 1061 -35.98 6.01 -13.10
C GLN A 1061 -35.18 7.24 -13.55
N ILE A 1062 -34.57 7.91 -12.58
CA ILE A 1062 -33.54 8.91 -12.82
C ILE A 1062 -32.24 8.15 -13.10
N ILE A 1063 -31.81 8.10 -14.35
CA ILE A 1063 -30.52 7.51 -14.73
C ILE A 1063 -29.43 8.59 -14.61
N THR A 1064 -28.56 8.44 -13.62
CA THR A 1064 -27.18 8.94 -13.70
C THR A 1064 -26.35 7.91 -14.46
N LEU A 1065 -25.50 8.33 -15.40
CA LEU A 1065 -24.75 7.41 -16.27
C LEU A 1065 -23.96 6.35 -15.47
N GLU A 1066 -24.35 5.08 -15.59
CA GLU A 1066 -23.47 3.93 -15.86
C GLU A 1066 -24.26 2.60 -16.00
N GLY A 1067 -23.78 1.69 -16.85
CA GLY A 1067 -24.12 0.25 -16.76
C GLY A 1067 -25.01 -0.37 -17.85
N ALA A 1068 -24.50 -0.52 -19.07
CA ALA A 1068 -25.02 -1.52 -20.02
C ALA A 1068 -23.88 -2.24 -20.75
N LYS A 1069 -23.86 -3.58 -20.73
CA LYS A 1069 -22.97 -4.41 -21.55
C LYS A 1069 -23.78 -5.01 -22.73
N PRO A 1070 -23.21 -5.09 -23.94
CA PRO A 1070 -23.88 -5.73 -25.06
C PRO A 1070 -23.87 -7.26 -24.89
N ALA A 1071 -25.04 -7.89 -25.04
CA ALA A 1071 -25.15 -9.33 -25.24
C ALA A 1071 -25.09 -9.64 -26.74
N VAL A 1072 -24.42 -10.75 -27.11
CA VAL A 1072 -24.27 -11.18 -28.51
C VAL A 1072 -25.17 -12.40 -28.75
N GLY A 1073 -26.28 -12.18 -29.46
CA GLY A 1073 -27.22 -13.22 -29.89
C GLY A 1073 -28.31 -12.60 -30.78
N ASN A 1074 -28.66 -13.25 -31.89
CA ASN A 1074 -29.60 -12.70 -32.86
C ASN A 1074 -31.05 -13.14 -32.58
N PHE A 1075 -31.86 -12.19 -32.13
CA PHE A 1075 -33.29 -12.30 -31.87
C PHE A 1075 -34.10 -13.01 -32.99
N PHE A 1076 -33.73 -12.81 -34.27
CA PHE A 1076 -34.50 -13.34 -35.39
C PHE A 1076 -34.50 -14.87 -35.54
N ASP A 1077 -33.52 -15.58 -34.97
CA ASP A 1077 -33.46 -17.06 -35.03
C ASP A 1077 -34.51 -17.72 -34.10
N GLU A 1078 -34.97 -17.00 -33.08
CA GLU A 1078 -35.82 -17.54 -31.99
C GLU A 1078 -37.32 -17.35 -32.27
N ILE A 1079 -37.70 -16.27 -32.95
CA ILE A 1079 -39.11 -15.90 -33.22
C ILE A 1079 -39.72 -16.70 -34.38
N SER A 1080 -38.90 -17.26 -35.28
CA SER A 1080 -39.33 -18.03 -36.46
C SER A 1080 -40.20 -19.27 -36.16
N LYS A 1081 -40.39 -19.60 -34.87
CA LYS A 1081 -41.08 -20.80 -34.38
C LYS A 1081 -42.39 -20.52 -33.63
N LEU A 1082 -42.81 -19.26 -33.47
CA LEU A 1082 -43.96 -18.90 -32.62
C LEU A 1082 -45.02 -18.06 -33.37
N ASN A 1083 -46.23 -18.62 -33.52
CA ASN A 1083 -47.39 -17.95 -34.10
C ASN A 1083 -48.14 -17.13 -33.03
N PHE A 1084 -48.34 -15.82 -33.28
CA PHE A 1084 -49.23 -14.97 -32.50
C PHE A 1084 -50.11 -14.09 -33.41
N HIS A 1085 -51.31 -13.75 -32.95
CA HIS A 1085 -52.21 -12.80 -33.61
C HIS A 1085 -52.06 -11.39 -33.02
N ALA A 1086 -52.14 -10.38 -33.88
CA ALA A 1086 -52.08 -8.97 -33.49
C ALA A 1086 -53.41 -8.49 -32.90
N ILE A 1087 -53.32 -7.60 -31.89
CA ILE A 1087 -54.44 -6.77 -31.41
C ILE A 1087 -53.99 -5.32 -31.59
N GLU A 1088 -54.61 -4.60 -32.53
CA GLU A 1088 -54.36 -3.18 -32.75
C GLU A 1088 -55.23 -2.33 -31.83
N THR A 1089 -54.61 -1.53 -30.96
CA THR A 1089 -55.27 -0.43 -30.23
C THR A 1089 -54.29 0.73 -30.07
N ASP A 1090 -53.97 1.39 -31.19
CA ASP A 1090 -53.14 2.60 -31.20
C ASP A 1090 -53.98 3.88 -31.01
N THR A 1091 -53.28 4.98 -30.66
CA THR A 1091 -53.71 6.41 -30.67
C THR A 1091 -54.13 7.11 -29.37
N GLU A 1092 -53.44 6.88 -28.25
CA GLU A 1092 -53.31 7.90 -27.19
C GLU A 1092 -51.82 8.15 -26.85
N PHE A 1093 -51.41 9.42 -26.77
CA PHE A 1093 -50.08 9.85 -26.32
C PHE A 1093 -50.24 10.80 -25.14
N ILE A 1094 -49.48 10.59 -24.06
CA ILE A 1094 -49.60 11.37 -22.82
C ILE A 1094 -48.50 12.43 -22.75
N TYR A 1095 -48.88 13.70 -22.62
CA TYR A 1095 -48.00 14.77 -22.16
C TYR A 1095 -48.32 15.07 -20.69
N VAL A 1096 -47.31 15.02 -19.82
CA VAL A 1096 -47.47 15.27 -18.37
C VAL A 1096 -46.34 16.15 -17.85
N GLN A 1097 -46.72 17.19 -17.11
CA GLN A 1097 -45.84 18.01 -16.32
C GLN A 1097 -45.61 17.32 -14.95
N ASP A 1098 -44.38 17.36 -14.44
CA ASP A 1098 -43.94 16.54 -13.29
C ASP A 1098 -44.82 16.77 -12.05
N SER A 1099 -45.50 15.71 -11.59
CA SER A 1099 -46.43 15.74 -10.46
C SER A 1099 -46.27 14.45 -9.65
N PRO A 1100 -46.08 14.52 -8.31
CA PRO A 1100 -45.82 13.34 -7.48
C PRO A 1100 -46.88 12.23 -7.54
N GLY A 1101 -48.09 12.54 -8.01
CA GLY A 1101 -49.20 11.60 -8.17
C GLY A 1101 -49.05 10.59 -9.32
N LEU A 1102 -47.99 10.64 -10.12
CA LEU A 1102 -47.76 9.71 -11.24
C LEU A 1102 -47.07 8.40 -10.84
N ASN A 1103 -46.47 8.32 -9.64
CA ASN A 1103 -45.86 7.08 -9.15
C ASN A 1103 -46.93 6.03 -8.81
N ASN A 1104 -46.87 4.88 -9.48
CA ASN A 1104 -47.85 3.76 -9.42
C ASN A 1104 -49.19 4.00 -10.15
N LEU A 1105 -49.23 4.81 -11.22
CA LEU A 1105 -50.43 4.89 -12.06
C LEU A 1105 -50.77 3.51 -12.67
N ASP A 1106 -52.04 3.10 -12.58
CA ASP A 1106 -52.56 1.89 -13.24
C ASP A 1106 -53.20 2.26 -14.58
N PHE A 1107 -52.65 1.67 -15.65
CA PHE A 1107 -53.05 1.92 -17.04
C PHE A 1107 -54.11 0.95 -17.55
N LYS A 1108 -54.60 0.00 -16.73
CA LYS A 1108 -55.67 -0.93 -17.11
C LYS A 1108 -57.05 -0.27 -17.18
N GLY A 1109 -57.20 0.92 -16.60
CA GLY A 1109 -58.34 1.82 -16.81
C GLY A 1109 -57.95 2.97 -17.73
N GLY A 1110 -58.87 3.41 -18.61
CA GLY A 1110 -58.64 4.53 -19.52
C GLY A 1110 -58.15 5.78 -18.77
N VAL A 1111 -57.02 6.33 -19.23
CA VAL A 1111 -56.12 7.21 -18.47
C VAL A 1111 -56.82 8.39 -17.78
N ALA A 1112 -57.83 8.97 -18.43
CA ALA A 1112 -58.62 10.08 -17.88
C ALA A 1112 -59.37 9.75 -16.56
N LYS A 1113 -59.57 8.48 -16.22
CA LYS A 1113 -60.18 8.05 -14.93
C LYS A 1113 -59.16 7.79 -13.82
N SER A 1114 -57.90 7.52 -14.16
CA SER A 1114 -56.84 7.19 -13.19
C SER A 1114 -56.18 8.43 -12.56
N VAL A 1115 -56.57 9.63 -13.00
CA VAL A 1115 -55.97 10.91 -12.58
C VAL A 1115 -56.95 11.71 -11.74
N GLY A 1116 -56.64 11.90 -10.45
CA GLY A 1116 -57.45 12.72 -9.54
C GLY A 1116 -57.52 14.19 -9.96
N SER A 1117 -58.70 14.80 -9.80
CA SER A 1117 -59.09 16.13 -10.31
C SER A 1117 -58.36 17.35 -9.71
N GLY A 1118 -57.31 17.13 -8.91
CA GLY A 1118 -56.44 18.18 -8.35
C GLY A 1118 -54.96 18.07 -8.74
N SER A 1119 -54.59 17.17 -9.64
CA SER A 1119 -53.18 16.84 -9.96
C SER A 1119 -52.43 17.81 -10.87
N GLY A 1120 -53.13 18.78 -11.49
CA GLY A 1120 -52.59 19.71 -12.49
C GLY A 1120 -52.41 19.12 -13.90
N VAL A 1121 -52.59 17.81 -14.07
CA VAL A 1121 -52.43 17.10 -15.35
C VAL A 1121 -53.52 17.49 -16.36
N ARG A 1122 -53.12 17.79 -17.60
CA ARG A 1122 -54.04 17.98 -18.75
C ARG A 1122 -53.83 16.87 -19.77
N ALA A 1123 -54.85 16.04 -19.97
CA ALA A 1123 -54.89 15.07 -21.07
C ALA A 1123 -55.54 15.70 -22.31
N TYR A 1124 -54.91 15.54 -23.49
CA TYR A 1124 -55.44 16.02 -24.76
C TYR A 1124 -55.79 14.83 -25.65
N GLN A 1125 -57.08 14.68 -25.97
CA GLN A 1125 -57.55 13.65 -26.90
C GLN A 1125 -57.65 14.24 -28.31
N LEU A 1126 -56.77 13.80 -29.21
CA LEU A 1126 -56.85 14.17 -30.63
C LEU A 1126 -57.93 13.34 -31.32
N LYS A 1127 -59.04 13.98 -31.70
CA LYS A 1127 -60.05 13.36 -32.57
C LYS A 1127 -59.64 13.52 -34.04
N PRO A 1128 -59.75 12.48 -34.89
CA PRO A 1128 -59.46 12.61 -36.31
C PRO A 1128 -60.47 13.54 -36.99
N GLY A 1129 -60.03 14.68 -37.51
CA GLY A 1129 -60.94 15.64 -38.16
C GLY A 1129 -60.27 16.89 -38.72
N LYS A 1130 -59.96 16.85 -40.02
CA LYS A 1130 -59.73 17.97 -40.97
C LYS A 1130 -58.88 19.17 -40.51
N ILE A 1131 -57.71 19.32 -41.16
CA ILE A 1131 -57.05 20.63 -41.34
C ILE A 1131 -57.44 21.15 -42.73
N GLY A 1132 -58.46 21.99 -42.81
CA GLY A 1132 -59.01 22.50 -44.07
C GLY A 1132 -59.74 21.44 -44.90
N ASP A 1133 -59.98 21.75 -46.17
CA ASP A 1133 -60.87 20.98 -47.07
C ASP A 1133 -60.23 19.74 -47.72
N VAL A 1134 -58.99 19.37 -47.35
CA VAL A 1134 -58.34 18.17 -47.88
C VAL A 1134 -58.71 16.94 -47.04
N ASN A 1135 -59.54 16.06 -47.60
CA ASN A 1135 -59.65 14.69 -47.12
C ASN A 1135 -58.37 13.91 -47.50
N ILE A 1136 -57.74 13.25 -46.53
CA ILE A 1136 -56.53 12.46 -46.78
C ILE A 1136 -56.91 11.14 -47.47
N GLY A 1137 -56.71 11.09 -48.79
CA GLY A 1137 -56.84 9.88 -49.61
C GLY A 1137 -55.82 9.88 -50.74
N ARG A 1138 -54.81 9.00 -50.63
CA ARG A 1138 -53.83 8.55 -51.64
C ARG A 1138 -53.21 9.59 -52.62
N THR A 1139 -51.88 9.74 -52.48
CA THR A 1139 -50.87 9.96 -53.56
C THR A 1139 -50.94 11.21 -54.45
N GLY A 1140 -49.84 11.97 -54.55
CA GLY A 1140 -49.55 12.84 -55.70
C GLY A 1140 -48.71 14.09 -55.41
N PHE A 1141 -47.74 14.40 -56.29
CA PHE A 1141 -47.02 15.68 -56.35
C PHE A 1141 -47.87 16.78 -57.02
N GLY A 1142 -47.61 18.06 -56.76
CA GLY A 1142 -48.02 19.15 -57.67
C GLY A 1142 -48.29 20.51 -57.02
N ASP A 1143 -47.97 21.59 -57.75
CA ASP A 1143 -48.04 23.00 -57.32
C ASP A 1143 -49.36 23.72 -57.71
N VAL A 1144 -49.54 24.94 -57.18
CA VAL A 1144 -50.43 26.07 -57.58
C VAL A 1144 -51.99 25.97 -57.58
N GLY A 1145 -52.63 26.94 -56.90
CA GLY A 1145 -53.48 27.92 -57.64
C GLY A 1145 -54.97 28.22 -57.28
N ALA A 1146 -55.22 29.01 -56.23
CA ALA A 1146 -56.20 30.14 -56.14
C ALA A 1146 -57.75 30.01 -56.29
N SER A 1147 -58.46 30.93 -55.58
CA SER A 1147 -59.79 31.55 -55.91
C SER A 1147 -61.08 30.74 -55.62
N SER A 1148 -62.23 31.26 -55.10
CA SER A 1148 -62.64 32.60 -54.59
C SER A 1148 -64.07 32.65 -53.96
N ASN A 1149 -64.27 33.47 -52.90
CA ASN A 1149 -65.48 34.28 -52.53
C ASN A 1149 -66.90 33.64 -52.33
N PRO A 1150 -67.92 34.35 -51.75
CA PRO A 1150 -67.93 35.69 -51.10
C PRO A 1150 -68.73 35.86 -49.76
N SER A 1151 -68.41 36.93 -49.00
CA SER A 1151 -69.32 37.76 -48.15
C SER A 1151 -69.97 37.14 -46.89
N THR A 1152 -70.28 37.80 -45.77
CA THR A 1152 -70.19 39.18 -45.19
C THR A 1152 -70.08 39.01 -43.64
N GLN A 1153 -69.76 39.96 -42.74
CA GLN A 1153 -69.25 41.36 -42.72
C GLN A 1153 -68.59 41.58 -41.32
N TYR A 1154 -68.28 42.81 -40.87
CA TYR A 1154 -66.99 43.49 -41.06
C TYR A 1154 -66.75 44.55 -39.94
N LYS A 1155 -65.50 45.02 -39.80
CA LYS A 1155 -64.90 46.04 -38.86
C LYS A 1155 -64.19 45.43 -37.65
N GLY A 1156 -62.90 45.66 -37.38
CA GLY A 1156 -61.84 46.50 -37.98
C GLY A 1156 -60.84 46.86 -36.86
N ASN A 1157 -59.51 46.97 -37.03
CA ASN A 1157 -58.71 47.05 -38.26
C ASN A 1157 -57.52 46.07 -38.28
N ASN A 1158 -57.24 45.64 -39.50
CA ASN A 1158 -56.05 44.95 -40.01
C ASN A 1158 -54.91 46.01 -40.22
N ILE A 1159 -53.68 45.78 -40.71
CA ILE A 1159 -53.06 44.67 -41.46
C ILE A 1159 -51.51 44.78 -41.37
N ALA A 1160 -50.79 43.80 -41.93
CA ALA A 1160 -49.31 43.76 -42.03
C ALA A 1160 -48.75 44.40 -43.34
N ASN A 1161 -47.44 44.20 -43.59
CA ASN A 1161 -46.78 44.20 -44.91
C ASN A 1161 -46.53 45.54 -45.67
N SER A 1162 -45.52 45.66 -46.55
CA SER A 1162 -44.22 44.97 -46.74
C SER A 1162 -43.42 45.64 -47.89
N LEU A 1163 -42.24 45.10 -48.25
CA LEU A 1163 -41.38 45.41 -49.43
C LEU A 1163 -40.51 46.69 -49.30
N ARG A 1164 -39.28 46.79 -49.86
CA ARG A 1164 -38.37 45.80 -50.50
C ARG A 1164 -36.93 46.35 -50.64
N PHE A 1165 -35.96 45.42 -50.68
CA PHE A 1165 -34.74 45.38 -51.51
C PHE A 1165 -33.47 46.25 -51.27
N ARG A 1166 -32.36 45.50 -51.35
CA ARG A 1166 -31.09 45.72 -52.11
C ARG A 1166 -29.94 46.55 -51.52
N PHE A 1167 -28.93 45.76 -51.12
CA PHE A 1167 -27.56 45.74 -51.66
C PHE A 1167 -26.64 46.98 -51.58
N ASN A 1168 -25.46 46.69 -51.00
CA ASN A 1168 -24.11 47.12 -51.36
C ASN A 1168 -23.43 48.35 -50.73
N ASN A 1169 -22.23 48.03 -50.23
CA ASN A 1169 -20.96 48.77 -50.26
C ASN A 1169 -20.73 49.98 -49.33
N ASN A 1170 -19.80 49.74 -48.40
CA ASN A 1170 -18.65 50.58 -48.06
C ASN A 1170 -18.80 52.10 -48.03
N SER A 1171 -18.60 52.67 -46.84
CA SER A 1171 -17.35 53.44 -46.62
C SER A 1171 -16.94 53.50 -45.15
N GLN A 1172 -15.64 53.68 -44.96
CA GLN A 1172 -14.85 53.75 -43.73
C GLN A 1172 -15.34 54.79 -42.70
N GLY A 1173 -14.92 54.64 -41.43
CA GLY A 1173 -15.00 55.76 -40.49
C GLY A 1173 -14.59 55.53 -39.03
N PHE A 1174 -13.29 55.37 -38.76
CA PHE A 1174 -12.59 55.77 -37.52
C PHE A 1174 -12.89 55.12 -36.14
N SER A 1175 -11.82 54.56 -35.58
CA SER A 1175 -11.53 54.45 -34.13
C SER A 1175 -11.24 55.86 -33.53
N PRO A 1176 -11.21 56.07 -32.19
CA PRO A 1176 -9.97 55.73 -31.46
C PRO A 1176 -10.13 55.17 -30.04
N ASP A 1177 -9.01 54.60 -29.59
CA ASP A 1177 -8.69 54.02 -28.28
C ASP A 1177 -8.90 54.92 -27.05
N GLY A 1178 -8.91 54.29 -25.87
CA GLY A 1178 -8.83 54.96 -24.57
C GLY A 1178 -8.08 54.15 -23.50
N LYS A 1179 -6.75 54.24 -23.48
CA LYS A 1179 -5.96 53.93 -22.25
C LYS A 1179 -6.18 55.06 -21.23
N CYS A 1180 -6.07 54.77 -19.93
CA CYS A 1180 -5.29 55.60 -19.01
C CYS A 1180 -4.96 54.91 -17.69
N GLU A 1181 -3.86 55.35 -17.08
CA GLU A 1181 -3.40 54.95 -15.75
C GLU A 1181 -3.90 55.92 -14.66
N LYS A 1182 -3.96 55.42 -13.42
CA LYS A 1182 -3.47 56.03 -12.16
C LYS A 1182 -3.98 57.38 -11.60
N GLN A 1183 -4.08 57.33 -10.26
CA GLN A 1183 -3.82 58.35 -9.22
C GLN A 1183 -4.95 59.27 -8.69
N ASP A 1184 -5.29 58.97 -7.43
CA ASP A 1184 -5.16 59.81 -6.22
C ASP A 1184 -6.07 61.02 -5.91
N GLU A 1185 -6.41 61.04 -4.60
CA GLU A 1185 -6.77 62.13 -3.69
C GLU A 1185 -8.18 62.80 -3.65
N LYS A 1186 -8.74 62.69 -2.42
CA LYS A 1186 -9.39 63.73 -1.59
C LYS A 1186 -10.83 64.25 -1.87
N ASP A 1187 -11.67 63.93 -0.89
CA ASP A 1187 -12.56 64.81 -0.11
C ASP A 1187 -13.84 65.47 -0.68
N GLN A 1188 -14.87 65.39 0.19
CA GLN A 1188 -16.03 66.27 0.39
C GLN A 1188 -17.25 66.25 -0.58
N ASN A 1189 -18.32 65.63 -0.07
CA ASN A 1189 -19.67 66.20 0.12
C ASN A 1189 -20.30 67.11 -0.96
N LYS A 1190 -21.41 66.64 -1.58
CA LYS A 1190 -22.78 67.12 -1.26
C LYS A 1190 -23.93 66.33 -1.93
N ASN A 1191 -25.05 66.26 -1.19
CA ASN A 1191 -26.40 65.78 -1.57
C ASN A 1191 -26.94 66.39 -2.90
N THR A 1192 -27.90 65.78 -3.63
CA THR A 1192 -29.30 65.57 -3.20
C THR A 1192 -30.13 64.55 -4.01
N ASN A 1193 -30.96 63.79 -3.28
CA ASN A 1193 -32.36 63.38 -3.54
C ASN A 1193 -32.88 63.18 -4.98
N CYS A 1194 -33.46 61.99 -5.23
CA CYS A 1194 -34.93 61.89 -5.30
C CYS A 1194 -35.42 60.45 -5.07
N CYS A 1195 -36.52 60.31 -4.33
CA CYS A 1195 -37.28 59.07 -4.13
C CYS A 1195 -38.70 59.33 -4.69
N PRO A 1196 -39.49 58.30 -5.05
CA PRO A 1196 -40.45 57.87 -4.03
C PRO A 1196 -40.74 56.35 -3.97
N LYS A 1197 -41.30 56.01 -2.82
CA LYS A 1197 -42.15 54.85 -2.46
C LYS A 1197 -43.30 54.68 -3.50
N GLN A 1198 -44.10 53.61 -3.56
CA GLN A 1198 -44.55 52.62 -2.56
C GLN A 1198 -45.36 51.52 -3.28
N GLY A 1199 -45.61 50.36 -2.66
CA GLY A 1199 -46.77 49.53 -3.05
C GLY A 1199 -46.67 48.05 -2.68
N GLU A 1200 -47.75 47.48 -2.14
CA GLU A 1200 -47.81 46.12 -1.61
C GLU A 1200 -48.50 45.10 -2.55
N ASN A 1201 -48.32 43.82 -2.19
CA ASN A 1201 -49.26 42.69 -2.33
C ASN A 1201 -49.24 41.76 -3.57
N LYS A 1202 -49.29 40.46 -3.19
CA LYS A 1202 -49.77 39.26 -3.89
C LYS A 1202 -48.89 38.57 -4.95
N ASN A 1203 -48.56 37.33 -4.59
CA ASN A 1203 -48.33 36.14 -5.42
C ASN A 1203 -48.65 36.30 -6.92
N ASN A 1204 -47.63 36.14 -7.75
CA ASN A 1204 -47.60 35.25 -8.92
C ASN A 1204 -46.20 35.33 -9.54
N GLU A 1205 -45.36 34.33 -9.27
CA GLU A 1205 -44.16 34.14 -10.10
C GLU A 1205 -44.59 33.65 -11.49
N CYS A 1206 -44.17 34.38 -12.53
CA CYS A 1206 -44.33 33.93 -13.91
C CYS A 1206 -43.44 32.71 -14.15
N ILE A 1207 -44.02 31.51 -14.09
CA ILE A 1207 -43.39 30.29 -14.59
C ILE A 1207 -43.28 30.42 -16.11
N LEU A 1208 -42.08 30.71 -16.61
CA LEU A 1208 -41.76 30.55 -18.02
C LEU A 1208 -41.59 29.06 -18.31
N GLU A 1209 -42.49 28.52 -19.13
CA GLU A 1209 -42.51 27.12 -19.52
C GLU A 1209 -41.23 26.74 -20.29
N LYS A 1210 -40.60 25.63 -19.90
CA LYS A 1210 -39.41 25.07 -20.57
C LYS A 1210 -39.78 23.76 -21.27
N PRO A 1211 -39.30 23.51 -22.51
CA PRO A 1211 -39.56 22.26 -23.21
C PRO A 1211 -38.80 21.09 -22.56
N VAL A 1212 -39.46 19.93 -22.48
CA VAL A 1212 -38.88 18.66 -22.02
C VAL A 1212 -39.04 17.63 -23.13
N TYR A 1213 -37.96 16.92 -23.47
CA TYR A 1213 -37.95 15.88 -24.49
C TYR A 1213 -37.91 14.50 -23.83
N VAL A 1214 -38.76 13.58 -24.29
CA VAL A 1214 -38.78 12.17 -23.87
C VAL A 1214 -38.38 11.32 -25.07
N VAL A 1215 -37.27 10.59 -24.93
CA VAL A 1215 -36.84 9.61 -25.93
C VAL A 1215 -37.28 8.23 -25.47
N THR A 1216 -38.19 7.61 -26.20
CA THR A 1216 -38.53 6.19 -26.03
C THR A 1216 -37.53 5.33 -26.81
N LYS A 1217 -36.99 4.31 -26.15
CA LYS A 1217 -36.23 3.24 -26.81
C LYS A 1217 -37.10 1.98 -26.73
N SER A 1218 -37.57 1.50 -27.88
CA SER A 1218 -38.28 0.24 -27.96
C SER A 1218 -37.27 -0.91 -27.97
N ASP A 1219 -36.96 -1.44 -26.80
CA ASP A 1219 -36.37 -2.77 -26.69
C ASP A 1219 -37.52 -3.79 -26.78
N THR A 1220 -37.61 -4.53 -27.89
CA THR A 1220 -38.62 -5.60 -28.08
C THR A 1220 -38.27 -6.83 -27.24
N ILE A 1221 -39.29 -7.36 -26.58
CA ILE A 1221 -39.32 -8.68 -25.92
C ILE A 1221 -39.46 -9.78 -26.97
#